data_AF-A0A6G0IYM4-F1
#
_entry.id   AF-A0A6G0IYM4-F1
#
_cell.length_a   1.000
_cell.length_b   1.000
_cell.length_c   1.000
_cell.angle_alpha   90.00
_cell.angle_beta   90.00
_cell.angle_gamma   90.00
#
_symmetry.space_group_name_H-M   'P 1'
#
loop_
_entity.id
_entity.type
_entity.pdbx_description
1 polymer ?
#
loop_
_entity_poly.entity_id
_entity_poly.type
_entity_poly.pdbx_seq_one_letter_code
_entity_poly.pdbx_strand_id
1 'polypeptide(L)'
;MDRKQYCVKLSVQPSRGLMDEKFIVQVHNVPPGFQLTIHAFHKCDDGHSWEAFGHYTASAAGAVNVSEDPSLGGTYSGVEQMGLLWSLRPVPGSKPGLRMRKMNVQTPMEVSISVYQGHQTEGLVDQVPLTSVVVGALIVDNQYFETAYRVLEQHPQVLGSRIAMLGLSLGTSVTLKLSVYSQVIKLRCAVCISGSHVQPPGGSLEQVLTCFRENAGKTRINEEGHIIWRDLLLPIPTDPTLKVDVGQLQCPLLLVVGEDDQNWPAPESAMDMKEMMEKAGNSHLLTVLSYPNAGHLIEPPYTPHARFSKFMTVDTRQKVMVLWGGETAAHSRAQEDAWRKMLIFLRENLLIPGGLDQNNQQTTNVKPALGASPQQHTFDLSAEFRMDRKQYCVKLSVQPSRGLVDEKFIVLVQNVSPGFQMTIHALHKCEDGHSYEAFAHYTANATGTVNVSEDPSLGGTYSGVEQMGLLWSLRPVPGTKPGLRLRKVNVQTPMEVTISVYQGHQTEGFMDQVPLVGVLVERWYMAPRVRRIPITENGLTATLFLPSGLGPFPGLLDLWGGEGKLIEYRAALLASHGIACLTLDYLTPEITMETGKMVDSQYIETAYRVLEQHPQVLGSRIAMLGLSLGASVTLKMAVYSQVMKPIDGFLEELLNFCRINSETKTRINEEDQVIYHDLLLPIPTDPALKVDVGRLQCPLLLVVGEDDQNWPAYESAIDMKEMMEKAGNSHLLTVLSYPNAGHLIEPPYMPHTRATAFLSVTSVKKVMALWGGKTVAHSRAQEDAWRKTLAFLRENLYGSSNCGF
;
A
#
# COMPACT_ATOMS: atom_id res chain seq x y z
N MET A 1 -0.93 42.95 -36.39
CA MET A 1 0.14 42.31 -35.58
C MET A 1 -0.44 41.01 -35.06
N ASP A 2 -0.02 39.89 -35.62
CA ASP A 2 -0.66 38.61 -35.33
C ASP A 2 -0.14 38.04 -34.01
N ARG A 3 -1.05 37.84 -33.05
CA ARG A 3 -0.76 37.02 -31.87
C ARG A 3 -0.70 35.55 -32.29
N LYS A 4 0.48 35.09 -32.75
CA LYS A 4 0.76 33.65 -32.84
C LYS A 4 0.57 33.04 -31.45
N GLN A 5 -0.43 32.17 -31.31
CA GLN A 5 -0.74 31.51 -30.05
C GLN A 5 0.20 30.32 -29.86
N TYR A 6 1.25 30.52 -29.06
CA TYR A 6 2.25 29.50 -28.74
C TYR A 6 1.65 28.46 -27.79
N CYS A 7 1.32 27.28 -28.31
CA CYS A 7 0.81 26.15 -27.52
C CYS A 7 1.99 25.31 -27.00
N VAL A 8 2.52 25.71 -25.85
CA VAL A 8 3.69 25.10 -25.19
C VAL A 8 3.44 23.61 -24.96
N LYS A 9 4.38 22.77 -25.40
CA LYS A 9 4.30 21.32 -25.27
C LYS A 9 5.48 20.81 -24.43
N LEU A 10 5.18 20.31 -23.23
CA LEU A 10 6.09 19.53 -22.40
C LEU A 10 6.00 18.04 -22.79
N SER A 11 7.13 17.35 -22.79
CA SER A 11 7.20 15.88 -22.92
C SER A 11 8.29 15.30 -22.03
N VAL A 12 7.99 14.15 -21.40
CA VAL A 12 8.90 13.35 -20.59
C VAL A 12 8.93 11.94 -21.16
N GLN A 13 10.12 11.40 -21.46
CA GLN A 13 10.28 10.08 -22.08
C GLN A 13 11.42 9.27 -21.44
N PRO A 14 11.19 8.03 -20.97
CA PRO A 14 9.87 7.42 -20.78
C PRO A 14 9.08 8.17 -19.68
N SER A 15 7.75 8.11 -19.72
CA SER A 15 6.88 8.70 -18.67
C SER A 15 6.73 7.81 -17.43
N ARG A 16 7.29 6.60 -17.45
CA ARG A 16 7.40 5.65 -16.34
C ARG A 16 8.64 4.79 -16.56
N GLY A 17 9.44 4.61 -15.53
CA GLY A 17 10.63 3.76 -15.50
C GLY A 17 10.97 3.35 -14.06
N LEU A 18 12.09 2.66 -13.87
CA LEU A 18 12.71 2.44 -12.56
C LEU A 18 13.41 3.70 -12.06
N MET A 19 13.67 3.79 -10.76
CA MET A 19 14.33 4.95 -10.16
C MET A 19 15.76 5.16 -10.71
N ASP A 20 16.46 4.10 -11.10
CA ASP A 20 17.82 4.17 -11.66
C ASP A 20 17.88 4.40 -13.18
N GLU A 21 16.73 4.39 -13.88
CA GLU A 21 16.64 4.70 -15.31
C GLU A 21 16.62 6.21 -15.58
N LYS A 22 17.17 6.63 -16.74
CA LYS A 22 17.18 8.04 -17.14
C LYS A 22 15.98 8.38 -18.03
N PHE A 23 15.38 9.54 -17.78
CA PHE A 23 14.35 10.13 -18.63
C PHE A 23 14.86 11.41 -19.30
N ILE A 24 14.23 11.77 -20.41
CA ILE A 24 14.49 12.98 -21.19
C ILE A 24 13.30 13.93 -20.97
N VAL A 25 13.57 15.18 -20.56
CA VAL A 25 12.55 16.24 -20.48
C VAL A 25 12.79 17.24 -21.60
N GLN A 26 11.75 17.49 -22.41
CA GLN A 26 11.79 18.45 -23.51
C GLN A 26 10.58 19.39 -23.46
N VAL A 27 10.82 20.66 -23.78
CA VAL A 27 9.79 21.69 -23.95
C VAL A 27 9.87 22.19 -25.38
N HIS A 28 8.73 22.28 -26.06
CA HIS A 28 8.61 22.76 -27.43
C HIS A 28 7.53 23.84 -27.56
N ASN A 29 7.49 24.52 -28.71
CA ASN A 29 6.52 25.56 -29.05
C ASN A 29 6.55 26.77 -28.11
N VAL A 30 7.71 27.11 -27.53
CA VAL A 30 7.94 28.40 -26.87
C VAL A 30 8.53 29.41 -27.86
N PRO A 31 8.45 30.74 -27.63
CA PRO A 31 9.13 31.70 -28.48
C PRO A 31 10.67 31.50 -28.49
N PRO A 32 11.37 31.76 -29.60
CA PRO A 32 12.83 31.74 -29.62
C PRO A 32 13.43 32.72 -28.60
N GLY A 33 14.45 32.28 -27.84
CA GLY A 33 15.07 33.09 -26.79
C GLY A 33 14.22 33.30 -25.53
N PHE A 34 13.06 32.62 -25.41
CA PHE A 34 12.18 32.74 -24.25
C PHE A 34 12.81 32.10 -23.00
N GLN A 35 12.85 32.84 -21.90
CA GLN A 35 13.30 32.34 -20.60
C GLN A 35 12.17 31.59 -19.87
N LEU A 36 12.50 30.44 -19.31
CA LEU A 36 11.55 29.58 -18.59
C LEU A 36 12.22 28.85 -17.42
N THR A 37 11.44 28.52 -16.40
CA THR A 37 11.82 27.56 -15.35
C THR A 37 11.13 26.24 -15.63
N ILE A 38 11.90 25.14 -15.66
CA ILE A 38 11.34 23.79 -15.56
C ILE A 38 11.43 23.39 -14.09
N HIS A 39 10.28 23.03 -13.50
CA HIS A 39 10.12 22.69 -12.09
C HIS A 39 9.67 21.24 -11.96
N ALA A 40 10.18 20.54 -10.97
CA ALA A 40 9.79 19.19 -10.59
C ALA A 40 9.29 19.20 -9.15
N PHE A 41 8.11 18.63 -8.92
CA PHE A 41 7.48 18.54 -7.61
C PHE A 41 7.18 17.08 -7.27
N HIS A 42 7.49 16.67 -6.05
CA HIS A 42 7.17 15.36 -5.51
C HIS A 42 6.62 15.48 -4.08
N LYS A 43 5.69 14.60 -3.69
CA LYS A 43 5.21 14.46 -2.32
C LYS A 43 5.48 13.04 -1.83
N CYS A 44 6.32 12.92 -0.80
CA CYS A 44 6.79 11.65 -0.29
C CYS A 44 5.73 10.86 0.49
N ASP A 45 6.00 9.57 0.70
CA ASP A 45 5.19 8.64 1.50
C ASP A 45 4.97 9.14 2.95
N ASP A 46 5.86 9.99 3.48
CA ASP A 46 5.75 10.61 4.82
C ASP A 46 4.94 11.92 4.85
N GLY A 47 4.39 12.32 3.69
CA GLY A 47 3.58 13.52 3.51
C GLY A 47 4.37 14.81 3.28
N HIS A 48 5.71 14.78 3.30
CA HIS A 48 6.54 15.97 3.05
C HIS A 48 6.69 16.25 1.54
N SER A 49 6.67 17.53 1.18
CA SER A 49 6.78 18.02 -0.20
C SER A 49 8.22 18.40 -0.55
N TRP A 50 8.64 18.06 -1.76
CA TRP A 50 9.99 18.28 -2.30
C TRP A 50 9.91 18.95 -3.68
N GLU A 51 10.86 19.82 -3.98
CA GLU A 51 10.96 20.54 -5.26
C GLU A 51 12.39 20.55 -5.82
N ALA A 52 12.51 20.63 -7.15
CA ALA A 52 13.73 20.91 -7.88
C ALA A 52 13.39 21.82 -9.06
N PHE A 53 14.33 22.64 -9.53
CA PHE A 53 14.12 23.44 -10.74
C PHE A 53 15.42 23.85 -11.43
N GLY A 54 15.33 24.04 -12.74
CA GLY A 54 16.37 24.61 -13.58
C GLY A 54 15.84 25.74 -14.45
N HIS A 55 16.67 26.76 -14.68
CA HIS A 55 16.38 27.92 -15.52
C HIS A 55 16.97 27.74 -16.92
N TYR A 56 16.16 27.96 -17.95
CA TYR A 56 16.53 27.68 -19.34
C TYR A 56 16.13 28.82 -20.28
N THR A 57 16.88 28.98 -21.36
CA THR A 57 16.55 29.90 -22.47
C THR A 57 16.29 29.08 -23.73
N ALA A 58 15.14 29.27 -24.36
CA ALA A 58 14.73 28.50 -25.52
C ALA A 58 15.62 28.76 -26.75
N SER A 59 15.99 27.67 -27.43
CA SER A 59 16.73 27.68 -28.70
C SER A 59 16.03 28.47 -29.81
N ALA A 60 16.74 28.74 -30.91
CA ALA A 60 16.18 29.41 -32.10
C ALA A 60 14.96 28.69 -32.71
N ALA A 61 14.81 27.38 -32.45
CA ALA A 61 13.67 26.57 -32.87
C ALA A 61 12.45 26.64 -31.92
N GLY A 62 12.54 27.37 -30.80
CA GLY A 62 11.47 27.44 -29.81
C GLY A 62 11.35 26.18 -28.94
N ALA A 63 12.50 25.58 -28.57
CA ALA A 63 12.58 24.37 -27.77
C ALA A 63 13.72 24.39 -26.74
N VAL A 64 13.59 23.56 -25.70
CA VAL A 64 14.59 23.26 -24.65
C VAL A 64 14.64 21.74 -24.45
N ASN A 65 15.83 21.15 -24.29
CA ASN A 65 16.06 19.76 -23.90
C ASN A 65 16.98 19.70 -22.66
N VAL A 66 16.45 19.22 -21.54
CA VAL A 66 17.17 19.14 -20.24
C VAL A 66 18.43 18.26 -20.30
N SER A 67 18.53 17.39 -21.31
CA SER A 67 19.68 16.50 -21.51
C SER A 67 20.84 17.14 -22.31
N GLU A 68 20.63 18.32 -22.89
CA GLU A 68 21.54 18.96 -23.86
C GLU A 68 21.76 20.44 -23.54
N ASP A 69 20.69 21.18 -23.19
CA ASP A 69 20.76 22.58 -22.79
C ASP A 69 21.21 22.72 -21.31
N PRO A 70 22.10 23.67 -20.98
CA PRO A 70 22.53 23.89 -19.61
C PRO A 70 21.47 24.64 -18.79
N SER A 71 21.21 24.17 -17.57
CA SER A 71 20.52 24.98 -16.56
C SER A 71 21.40 26.19 -16.19
N LEU A 72 20.84 27.39 -16.32
CA LEU A 72 21.49 28.67 -15.99
C LEU A 72 21.45 28.99 -14.49
N GLY A 73 20.76 28.16 -13.69
CA GLY A 73 20.59 28.32 -12.25
C GLY A 73 19.34 27.60 -11.74
N GLY A 74 19.18 27.52 -10.42
CA GLY A 74 18.08 26.83 -9.76
C GLY A 74 18.59 25.94 -8.63
N THR A 75 18.02 24.74 -8.46
CA THR A 75 18.57 23.72 -7.55
C THR A 75 19.80 22.99 -8.13
N TYR A 76 20.07 23.19 -9.42
CA TYR A 76 21.26 22.70 -10.14
C TYR A 76 21.60 23.65 -11.31
N SER A 77 22.82 23.53 -11.85
CA SER A 77 23.31 24.30 -13.00
C SER A 77 24.17 23.44 -13.92
N GLY A 78 24.30 23.83 -15.19
CA GLY A 78 24.96 23.04 -16.23
C GLY A 78 24.05 21.99 -16.89
N VAL A 79 24.63 21.15 -17.74
CA VAL A 79 23.92 20.08 -18.47
C VAL A 79 23.79 18.86 -17.56
N GLU A 80 22.66 18.75 -16.87
CA GLU A 80 22.39 17.76 -15.82
C GLU A 80 21.02 17.12 -16.08
N GLN A 81 20.99 16.10 -16.95
CA GLN A 81 19.77 15.44 -17.41
C GLN A 81 18.82 15.04 -16.27
N MET A 82 19.37 14.51 -15.19
CA MET A 82 18.62 14.03 -14.01
C MET A 82 18.60 15.05 -12.87
N GLY A 83 19.00 16.30 -13.12
CA GLY A 83 19.04 17.38 -12.12
C GLY A 83 17.68 17.64 -11.46
N LEU A 84 16.59 17.54 -12.23
CA LEU A 84 15.20 17.62 -11.75
C LEU A 84 14.82 16.52 -10.75
N LEU A 85 15.62 15.46 -10.61
CA LEU A 85 15.42 14.37 -9.66
C LEU A 85 16.46 14.40 -8.53
N TRP A 86 17.77 14.40 -8.85
CA TRP A 86 18.82 14.32 -7.82
C TRP A 86 18.92 15.58 -6.94
N SER A 87 18.48 16.74 -7.43
CA SER A 87 18.54 18.02 -6.69
C SER A 87 17.26 18.36 -5.92
N LEU A 88 16.29 17.43 -5.83
CA LEU A 88 15.08 17.62 -5.04
C LEU A 88 15.44 18.01 -3.60
N ARG A 89 14.91 19.13 -3.12
CA ARG A 89 15.05 19.64 -1.75
C ARG A 89 13.66 19.78 -1.10
N PRO A 90 13.54 19.77 0.24
CA PRO A 90 12.27 20.08 0.89
C PRO A 90 11.79 21.49 0.51
N VAL A 91 10.49 21.67 0.29
CA VAL A 91 9.92 23.00 -0.06
C VAL A 91 10.19 24.04 1.04
N PRO A 92 10.33 25.34 0.71
CA PRO A 92 10.51 26.40 1.70
C PRO A 92 9.47 26.36 2.83
N GLY A 93 9.92 26.61 4.07
CA GLY A 93 9.10 26.45 5.28
C GLY A 93 9.03 25.00 5.82
N SER A 94 9.58 24.01 5.12
CA SER A 94 9.71 22.65 5.65
C SER A 94 10.58 22.60 6.91
N LYS A 95 10.32 21.61 7.77
CA LYS A 95 11.12 21.34 8.97
C LYS A 95 12.59 21.07 8.60
N PRO A 96 13.58 21.52 9.39
CA PRO A 96 14.98 21.17 9.14
C PRO A 96 15.25 19.68 9.34
N GLY A 97 16.18 19.12 8.57
CA GLY A 97 16.66 17.74 8.70
C GLY A 97 15.73 16.66 8.15
N LEU A 98 14.92 16.96 7.14
CA LEU A 98 14.20 15.93 6.37
C LEU A 98 15.16 15.19 5.42
N ARG A 99 14.84 13.93 5.12
CA ARG A 99 15.53 13.09 4.15
C ARG A 99 14.45 12.30 3.39
N MET A 100 14.51 12.31 2.05
CA MET A 100 13.57 11.56 1.23
C MET A 100 13.72 10.06 1.52
N ARG A 101 12.59 9.34 1.58
CA ARG A 101 12.55 7.88 1.78
C ARG A 101 11.35 7.32 1.03
N LYS A 102 11.55 6.22 0.30
CA LYS A 102 10.44 5.37 -0.16
C LYS A 102 10.17 4.34 0.94
N MET A 103 9.00 4.46 1.57
CA MET A 103 8.55 3.57 2.65
C MET A 103 7.68 2.44 2.11
N ASN A 104 6.93 2.70 1.04
CA ASN A 104 6.21 1.68 0.26
C ASN A 104 6.84 1.56 -1.13
N VAL A 105 7.56 0.47 -1.39
CA VAL A 105 8.21 0.22 -2.69
C VAL A 105 7.26 -0.29 -3.78
N GLN A 106 5.99 -0.60 -3.45
CA GLN A 106 4.99 -1.05 -4.41
C GLN A 106 4.28 0.13 -5.11
N THR A 107 4.20 1.31 -4.46
CA THR A 107 3.66 2.52 -5.09
C THR A 107 4.77 3.30 -5.82
N PRO A 108 4.50 3.88 -7.00
CA PRO A 108 5.49 4.64 -7.74
C PRO A 108 5.86 5.95 -7.03
N MET A 109 7.02 6.52 -7.39
CA MET A 109 7.37 7.90 -7.06
C MET A 109 6.76 8.82 -8.14
N GLU A 110 5.64 9.46 -7.84
CA GLU A 110 5.03 10.43 -8.77
C GLU A 110 5.77 11.78 -8.72
N VAL A 111 6.34 12.19 -9.85
CA VAL A 111 7.00 13.50 -10.00
C VAL A 111 6.22 14.32 -11.03
N SER A 112 5.66 15.44 -10.59
CA SER A 112 4.97 16.40 -11.46
C SER A 112 6.00 17.35 -12.07
N ILE A 113 6.09 17.39 -13.41
CA ILE A 113 6.95 18.33 -14.13
C ILE A 113 6.10 19.48 -14.68
N SER A 114 6.50 20.71 -14.38
CA SER A 114 5.82 21.96 -14.75
C SER A 114 6.76 22.93 -15.46
N VAL A 115 6.20 23.83 -16.28
CA VAL A 115 6.95 24.89 -16.98
C VAL A 115 6.37 26.25 -16.63
N TYR A 116 7.22 27.15 -16.14
CA TYR A 116 6.85 28.52 -15.75
C TYR A 116 7.58 29.56 -16.62
N GLN A 117 6.94 30.71 -16.85
CA GLN A 117 7.51 31.82 -17.61
C GLN A 117 8.55 32.59 -16.79
N GLY A 118 9.72 32.86 -17.38
CA GLY A 118 10.84 33.54 -16.73
C GLY A 118 11.56 32.68 -15.69
N HIS A 119 12.68 33.19 -15.17
CA HIS A 119 13.46 32.52 -14.12
C HIS A 119 12.80 32.78 -12.74
N GLN A 120 11.78 32.00 -12.40
CA GLN A 120 11.05 32.08 -11.13
C GLN A 120 11.88 31.50 -9.97
N THR A 121 11.96 32.21 -8.83
CA THR A 121 12.86 31.86 -7.71
C THR A 121 12.19 31.65 -6.35
N GLU A 122 10.93 32.07 -6.15
CA GLU A 122 10.22 32.01 -4.86
C GLU A 122 8.75 31.59 -5.01
N GLY A 123 8.15 31.02 -3.94
CA GLY A 123 6.70 31.05 -3.72
C GLY A 123 5.80 30.05 -4.46
N LEU A 124 6.28 28.87 -4.84
CA LEU A 124 5.49 27.90 -5.64
C LEU A 124 4.64 26.86 -4.85
N VAL A 125 4.78 26.74 -3.52
CA VAL A 125 4.04 25.75 -2.71
C VAL A 125 3.73 26.25 -1.29
N ASP A 126 2.45 26.26 -0.89
CA ASP A 126 2.00 26.59 0.47
C ASP A 126 2.08 25.41 1.47
N GLN A 127 2.06 25.70 2.77
CA GLN A 127 2.91 24.98 3.76
C GLN A 127 2.24 23.89 4.65
N VAL A 128 3.09 23.20 5.44
CA VAL A 128 2.88 21.91 6.14
C VAL A 128 3.45 21.89 7.58
N PRO A 129 2.77 21.27 8.56
CA PRO A 129 3.17 19.92 9.01
C PRO A 129 1.92 19.07 9.46
N LEU A 130 1.92 17.96 10.21
CA LEU A 130 2.83 17.13 11.05
C LEU A 130 2.52 15.63 10.72
N THR A 131 3.19 14.55 11.18
CA THR A 131 4.02 14.30 12.39
C THR A 131 5.41 13.71 12.04
N SER A 132 5.70 12.45 12.43
CA SER A 132 6.77 11.50 12.00
C SER A 132 6.65 10.19 12.82
N VAL A 133 6.55 9.00 12.20
CA VAL A 133 6.54 7.70 12.92
C VAL A 133 7.97 7.27 13.29
N VAL A 134 8.10 6.47 14.36
CA VAL A 134 9.36 5.89 14.85
C VAL A 134 9.22 4.38 14.85
N VAL A 135 10.19 3.68 14.24
CA VAL A 135 10.35 2.22 14.37
C VAL A 135 11.53 1.98 15.31
N GLY A 136 11.30 1.26 16.40
CA GLY A 136 12.36 0.88 17.34
C GLY A 136 13.20 -0.26 16.76
N ALA A 137 14.52 -0.14 16.81
CA ALA A 137 15.41 -1.26 16.54
C ALA A 137 15.37 -2.25 17.71
N LEU A 138 15.05 -3.50 17.43
CA LEU A 138 15.32 -4.63 18.34
C LEU A 138 16.78 -5.07 18.11
N ILE A 139 17.51 -5.36 19.18
CA ILE A 139 18.84 -5.96 19.08
C ILE A 139 18.65 -7.43 18.72
N VAL A 140 19.02 -7.80 17.50
CA VAL A 140 19.05 -9.17 17.01
C VAL A 140 20.44 -9.78 17.14
N ASP A 141 20.50 -11.10 17.29
CA ASP A 141 21.75 -11.86 17.38
C ASP A 141 22.27 -12.30 16.00
N ASN A 142 23.38 -13.06 15.96
CA ASN A 142 23.88 -13.66 14.73
C ASN A 142 22.88 -14.67 14.12
N GLN A 143 22.13 -15.40 14.96
CA GLN A 143 21.26 -16.50 14.54
C GLN A 143 20.06 -15.98 13.71
N TYR A 144 19.59 -14.77 13.96
CA TYR A 144 18.62 -14.08 13.11
C TYR A 144 19.10 -13.99 11.65
N PHE A 145 20.34 -13.53 11.43
CA PHE A 145 20.91 -13.39 10.09
C PHE A 145 21.22 -14.74 9.43
N GLU A 146 21.69 -15.73 10.20
CA GLU A 146 21.89 -17.10 9.71
C GLU A 146 20.56 -17.78 9.33
N THR A 147 19.47 -17.45 10.03
CA THR A 147 18.11 -17.91 9.69
C THR A 147 17.60 -17.24 8.41
N ALA A 148 17.76 -15.92 8.27
CA ALA A 148 17.40 -15.20 7.05
C ALA A 148 18.19 -15.68 5.81
N TYR A 149 19.49 -15.96 5.99
CA TYR A 149 20.33 -16.59 4.96
C TYR A 149 19.79 -17.96 4.55
N ARG A 150 19.43 -18.84 5.50
CA ARG A 150 18.85 -20.17 5.20
C ARG A 150 17.51 -20.09 4.46
N VAL A 151 16.65 -19.12 4.79
CA VAL A 151 15.39 -18.87 4.06
C VAL A 151 15.67 -18.53 2.59
N LEU A 152 16.70 -17.73 2.33
CA LEU A 152 17.11 -17.39 0.96
C LEU A 152 17.78 -18.58 0.25
N GLU A 153 18.61 -19.34 0.94
CA GLU A 153 19.33 -20.54 0.45
C GLU A 153 18.39 -21.69 0.07
N GLN A 154 17.28 -21.84 0.80
CA GLN A 154 16.27 -22.89 0.59
C GLN A 154 15.14 -22.46 -0.37
N HIS A 155 15.12 -21.21 -0.84
CA HIS A 155 14.06 -20.72 -1.71
C HIS A 155 14.19 -21.33 -3.13
N PRO A 156 13.16 -21.99 -3.70
CA PRO A 156 13.29 -22.80 -4.91
C PRO A 156 13.60 -22.00 -6.20
N GLN A 157 13.52 -20.67 -6.15
CA GLN A 157 13.90 -19.78 -7.26
C GLN A 157 15.30 -19.14 -7.06
N VAL A 158 16.02 -19.49 -6.00
CA VAL A 158 17.35 -18.95 -5.68
C VAL A 158 18.41 -20.03 -5.86
N LEU A 159 19.54 -19.66 -6.48
CA LEU A 159 20.73 -20.48 -6.47
C LEU A 159 21.40 -20.36 -5.09
N GLY A 160 21.01 -21.21 -4.12
CA GLY A 160 21.50 -21.12 -2.74
C GLY A 160 23.02 -21.15 -2.60
N SER A 161 23.73 -21.84 -3.51
CA SER A 161 25.19 -21.84 -3.61
C SER A 161 25.81 -20.51 -4.10
N ARG A 162 24.99 -19.49 -4.39
CA ARG A 162 25.37 -18.19 -4.95
C ARG A 162 24.56 -17.05 -4.36
N ILE A 163 24.69 -16.86 -3.05
CA ILE A 163 24.14 -15.71 -2.31
C ILE A 163 25.23 -14.64 -2.11
N ALA A 164 24.87 -13.36 -2.27
CA ALA A 164 25.67 -12.23 -1.82
C ALA A 164 25.05 -11.54 -0.60
N MET A 165 25.83 -10.77 0.14
CA MET A 165 25.34 -9.87 1.17
C MET A 165 25.78 -8.43 0.89
N LEU A 166 24.87 -7.48 1.09
CA LEU A 166 25.08 -6.04 0.89
C LEU A 166 24.75 -5.32 2.19
N GLY A 167 25.72 -4.59 2.75
CA GLY A 167 25.56 -3.86 4.00
C GLY A 167 25.98 -2.39 3.90
N LEU A 168 25.09 -1.47 4.28
CA LEU A 168 25.39 -0.04 4.40
C LEU A 168 25.52 0.38 5.87
N SER A 169 26.45 1.28 6.21
CA SER A 169 26.68 1.76 7.59
C SER A 169 26.97 0.60 8.56
N LEU A 170 26.31 0.52 9.71
CA LEU A 170 26.35 -0.61 10.64
C LEU A 170 26.10 -1.98 9.96
N GLY A 171 25.36 -2.01 8.84
CA GLY A 171 25.18 -3.21 8.01
C GLY A 171 26.47 -3.73 7.39
N THR A 172 27.45 -2.87 7.07
CA THR A 172 28.81 -3.29 6.68
C THR A 172 29.47 -4.08 7.81
N SER A 173 29.39 -3.60 9.05
CA SER A 173 29.98 -4.29 10.21
C SER A 173 29.36 -5.68 10.40
N VAL A 174 28.03 -5.79 10.32
CA VAL A 174 27.34 -7.10 10.35
C VAL A 174 27.79 -7.99 9.18
N THR A 175 27.84 -7.45 7.96
CA THR A 175 28.23 -8.19 6.75
C THR A 175 29.65 -8.75 6.86
N LEU A 176 30.64 -7.93 7.23
CA LEU A 176 32.03 -8.36 7.35
C LEU A 176 32.19 -9.43 8.44
N LYS A 177 31.59 -9.23 9.62
CA LYS A 177 31.65 -10.18 10.74
C LYS A 177 31.06 -11.54 10.35
N LEU A 178 29.89 -11.56 9.72
CA LEU A 178 29.25 -12.80 9.29
C LEU A 178 30.02 -13.49 8.15
N SER A 179 30.59 -12.71 7.22
CA SER A 179 31.39 -13.22 6.08
C SER A 179 32.66 -13.96 6.53
N VAL A 180 33.23 -13.58 7.67
CA VAL A 180 34.45 -14.21 8.21
C VAL A 180 34.13 -15.31 9.23
N TYR A 181 33.25 -15.05 10.21
CA TYR A 181 33.12 -15.91 11.40
C TYR A 181 31.90 -16.85 11.41
N SER A 182 30.89 -16.63 10.56
CA SER A 182 29.72 -17.52 10.53
C SER A 182 30.08 -18.90 9.97
N GLN A 183 29.70 -19.94 10.69
CA GLN A 183 29.81 -21.31 10.20
C GLN A 183 28.70 -21.67 9.21
N VAL A 184 27.57 -20.97 9.26
CA VAL A 184 26.38 -21.21 8.41
C VAL A 184 26.45 -20.44 7.09
N ILE A 185 26.76 -19.13 7.14
CA ILE A 185 26.72 -18.26 5.97
C ILE A 185 27.93 -18.54 5.08
N LYS A 186 27.68 -18.80 3.79
CA LYS A 186 28.71 -19.07 2.76
C LYS A 186 28.49 -18.17 1.54
N LEU A 187 28.87 -16.91 1.68
CA LEU A 187 28.69 -15.92 0.62
C LEU A 187 29.57 -16.19 -0.59
N ARG A 188 29.00 -15.94 -1.77
CA ARG A 188 29.71 -15.94 -3.05
C ARG A 188 30.45 -14.63 -3.31
N CYS A 189 29.96 -13.51 -2.76
CA CYS A 189 30.66 -12.22 -2.64
C CYS A 189 29.97 -11.33 -1.60
N ALA A 190 30.62 -10.25 -1.19
CA ALA A 190 30.07 -9.24 -0.27
C ALA A 190 30.23 -7.82 -0.83
N VAL A 191 29.30 -6.93 -0.48
CA VAL A 191 29.37 -5.49 -0.79
C VAL A 191 29.15 -4.68 0.49
N CYS A 192 30.04 -3.72 0.76
CA CYS A 192 30.04 -2.92 1.98
C CYS A 192 30.12 -1.43 1.62
N ILE A 193 29.14 -0.63 2.06
CA ILE A 193 28.98 0.78 1.72
C ILE A 193 29.11 1.63 2.98
N SER A 194 30.07 2.55 3.00
CA SER A 194 30.26 3.58 4.03
C SER A 194 30.20 3.03 5.46
N GLY A 195 31.14 2.16 5.84
CA GLY A 195 31.14 1.53 7.16
C GLY A 195 32.53 1.03 7.58
N SER A 196 32.61 0.47 8.79
CA SER A 196 33.87 -0.03 9.36
C SER A 196 33.80 -1.48 9.78
N HIS A 197 34.97 -2.10 9.80
CA HIS A 197 35.25 -3.44 10.29
C HIS A 197 35.54 -3.45 11.81
N VAL A 198 35.70 -2.26 12.44
CA VAL A 198 36.05 -2.11 13.87
C VAL A 198 34.88 -2.53 14.77
N GLN A 199 35.04 -3.68 15.39
CA GLN A 199 34.16 -4.34 16.37
C GLN A 199 34.86 -5.60 16.89
N PRO A 200 34.56 -6.09 18.11
CA PRO A 200 35.14 -7.35 18.60
C PRO A 200 34.67 -8.57 17.78
N PRO A 201 35.58 -9.42 17.25
CA PRO A 201 35.23 -10.61 16.44
C PRO A 201 34.14 -11.51 17.03
N GLY A 202 34.29 -11.89 18.30
CA GLY A 202 33.34 -12.74 19.02
C GLY A 202 32.17 -11.98 19.67
N GLY A 203 32.12 -10.65 19.54
CA GLY A 203 31.20 -9.82 20.33
C GLY A 203 29.75 -9.85 19.84
N SER A 204 28.78 -9.60 20.72
CA SER A 204 27.38 -9.39 20.34
C SER A 204 27.17 -8.02 19.67
N LEU A 205 26.06 -7.84 18.96
CA LEU A 205 25.69 -6.52 18.40
C LEU A 205 25.56 -5.45 19.50
N GLU A 206 25.11 -5.84 20.69
CA GLU A 206 25.08 -5.00 21.89
C GLU A 206 26.48 -4.56 22.34
N GLN A 207 27.50 -5.41 22.22
CA GLN A 207 28.88 -5.03 22.55
C GLN A 207 29.46 -4.04 21.54
N VAL A 208 29.07 -4.10 20.26
CA VAL A 208 29.40 -3.06 19.27
C VAL A 208 28.75 -1.72 19.67
N LEU A 209 27.46 -1.72 20.03
CA LEU A 209 26.76 -0.54 20.57
C LEU A 209 27.36 -0.05 21.90
N THR A 210 27.99 -0.93 22.68
CA THR A 210 28.67 -0.57 23.93
C THR A 210 29.99 0.15 23.68
N CYS A 211 30.78 -0.31 22.72
CA CYS A 211 31.97 0.41 22.26
C CYS A 211 31.63 1.84 21.80
N PHE A 212 30.50 2.04 21.11
CA PHE A 212 30.04 3.40 20.75
C PHE A 212 29.68 4.25 21.98
N ARG A 213 29.04 3.67 23.01
CA ARG A 213 28.73 4.37 24.27
C ARG A 213 30.00 4.77 25.04
N GLU A 214 30.99 3.88 25.11
CA GLU A 214 32.28 4.15 25.75
C GLU A 214 33.06 5.25 25.02
N ASN A 215 32.98 5.29 23.70
CA ASN A 215 33.60 6.33 22.88
C ASN A 215 32.74 7.60 22.71
N ALA A 216 31.56 7.69 23.34
CA ALA A 216 30.61 8.79 23.11
C ALA A 216 31.20 10.18 23.40
N GLY A 217 32.19 10.30 24.29
CA GLY A 217 32.94 11.53 24.56
C GLY A 217 33.77 12.06 23.38
N LYS A 218 33.97 11.27 22.31
CA LYS A 218 34.58 11.71 21.04
C LYS A 218 33.57 12.32 20.07
N THR A 219 32.27 12.29 20.38
CA THR A 219 31.22 12.89 19.55
C THR A 219 31.48 14.38 19.38
N ARG A 220 31.55 14.84 18.13
CA ARG A 220 31.69 16.27 17.82
C ARG A 220 30.34 16.87 17.45
N ILE A 221 30.22 18.17 17.65
CA ILE A 221 29.08 18.98 17.24
C ILE A 221 29.67 20.19 16.50
N ASN A 222 29.14 20.53 15.33
CA ASN A 222 29.57 21.72 14.58
C ASN A 222 28.83 22.99 15.05
N GLU A 223 29.16 24.14 14.46
CA GLU A 223 28.58 25.45 14.80
C GLU A 223 27.05 25.52 14.58
N GLU A 224 26.50 24.63 13.75
CA GLU A 224 25.07 24.54 13.40
C GLU A 224 24.29 23.61 14.36
N GLY A 225 24.98 22.96 15.31
CA GLY A 225 24.40 21.94 16.19
C GLY A 225 24.30 20.53 15.56
N HIS A 226 24.95 20.29 14.42
CA HIS A 226 24.97 18.98 13.77
C HIS A 226 26.01 18.04 14.40
N ILE A 227 25.57 16.83 14.76
CA ILE A 227 26.40 15.79 15.37
C ILE A 227 27.25 15.08 14.31
N ILE A 228 28.51 14.83 14.65
CA ILE A 228 29.52 14.12 13.85
C ILE A 228 29.98 12.88 14.64
N TRP A 229 29.85 11.70 14.03
CA TRP A 229 30.17 10.40 14.66
C TRP A 229 31.40 9.71 14.10
N ARG A 230 32.03 10.23 13.01
CA ARG A 230 33.28 9.70 12.43
C ARG A 230 34.35 9.38 13.48
N ASP A 231 34.50 10.26 14.47
CA ASP A 231 35.57 10.17 15.48
C ASP A 231 35.32 9.13 16.58
N LEU A 232 34.10 8.56 16.70
CA LEU A 232 33.81 7.48 17.66
C LEU A 232 34.76 6.26 17.47
N LEU A 233 35.08 5.95 16.21
CA LEU A 233 35.93 4.83 15.82
C LEU A 233 37.35 5.24 15.42
N LEU A 234 37.74 6.50 15.66
CA LEU A 234 39.10 6.99 15.41
C LEU A 234 39.94 7.13 16.71
N PRO A 235 41.27 6.93 16.63
CA PRO A 235 41.97 6.27 15.54
C PRO A 235 41.54 4.79 15.41
N ILE A 236 41.62 4.22 14.21
CA ILE A 236 41.37 2.79 13.98
C ILE A 236 42.26 1.98 14.93
N PRO A 237 41.71 1.07 15.77
CA PRO A 237 42.52 0.33 16.74
C PRO A 237 43.64 -0.48 16.07
N THR A 238 44.81 -0.53 16.70
CA THR A 238 45.90 -1.44 16.31
C THR A 238 45.73 -2.85 16.88
N ASP A 239 44.87 -3.01 17.89
CA ASP A 239 44.58 -4.29 18.54
C ASP A 239 43.64 -5.15 17.66
N PRO A 240 44.04 -6.35 17.22
CA PRO A 240 43.21 -7.22 16.38
C PRO A 240 41.99 -7.79 17.12
N THR A 241 41.93 -7.75 18.46
CA THR A 241 40.75 -8.18 19.22
C THR A 241 39.59 -7.19 19.15
N LEU A 242 39.82 -5.98 18.64
CA LEU A 242 38.83 -4.91 18.48
C LEU A 242 38.37 -4.70 17.03
N LYS A 243 38.79 -5.57 16.10
CA LYS A 243 38.42 -5.49 14.67
C LYS A 243 38.19 -6.86 14.03
N VAL A 244 37.29 -6.92 13.04
CA VAL A 244 37.14 -8.10 12.18
C VAL A 244 38.38 -8.29 11.31
N ASP A 245 38.99 -9.46 11.39
CA ASP A 245 40.09 -9.87 10.52
C ASP A 245 39.55 -10.22 9.12
N VAL A 246 39.44 -9.20 8.27
CA VAL A 246 39.05 -9.36 6.87
C VAL A 246 40.11 -10.08 6.02
N GLY A 247 41.32 -10.30 6.54
CA GLY A 247 42.35 -11.12 5.87
C GLY A 247 41.91 -12.58 5.71
N GLN A 248 41.06 -13.08 6.62
CA GLN A 248 40.47 -14.42 6.58
C GLN A 248 39.30 -14.57 5.58
N LEU A 249 38.84 -13.50 4.94
CA LEU A 249 37.63 -13.48 4.12
C LEU A 249 37.81 -14.24 2.79
N GLN A 250 36.94 -15.22 2.52
CA GLN A 250 37.13 -16.26 1.47
C GLN A 250 36.40 -15.99 0.14
N CYS A 251 35.80 -14.82 -0.05
CA CYS A 251 35.05 -14.45 -1.26
C CYS A 251 35.35 -13.00 -1.69
N PRO A 252 35.04 -12.60 -2.94
CA PRO A 252 35.26 -11.23 -3.37
C PRO A 252 34.47 -10.21 -2.53
N LEU A 253 35.13 -9.10 -2.19
CA LEU A 253 34.60 -8.00 -1.39
C LEU A 253 34.68 -6.69 -2.19
N LEU A 254 33.55 -6.00 -2.33
CA LEU A 254 33.47 -4.65 -2.86
C LEU A 254 33.26 -3.64 -1.73
N LEU A 255 34.21 -2.74 -1.52
CA LEU A 255 34.07 -1.57 -0.66
C LEU A 255 33.65 -0.35 -1.47
N VAL A 256 32.65 0.39 -0.97
CA VAL A 256 32.19 1.68 -1.51
C VAL A 256 32.33 2.73 -0.41
N VAL A 257 33.06 3.80 -0.69
CA VAL A 257 33.54 4.78 0.29
C VAL A 257 33.22 6.20 -0.18
N GLY A 258 32.53 6.98 0.67
CA GLY A 258 32.51 8.44 0.57
C GLY A 258 33.67 9.05 1.37
N GLU A 259 34.42 9.97 0.77
CA GLU A 259 35.59 10.57 1.44
C GLU A 259 35.19 11.62 2.49
N ASP A 260 34.08 12.34 2.27
CA ASP A 260 33.44 13.24 3.22
C ASP A 260 32.39 12.51 4.09
N ASP A 261 32.63 11.25 4.46
CA ASP A 261 31.80 10.55 5.45
C ASP A 261 32.01 11.17 6.85
N GLN A 262 30.98 11.82 7.39
CA GLN A 262 31.01 12.46 8.71
C GLN A 262 30.44 11.57 9.83
N ASN A 263 30.02 10.34 9.48
CA ASN A 263 29.35 9.40 10.37
C ASN A 263 30.24 8.20 10.74
N TRP A 264 31.02 7.67 9.80
CA TRP A 264 31.99 6.58 10.02
C TRP A 264 33.34 6.94 9.37
N PRO A 265 34.48 6.47 9.91
CA PRO A 265 35.79 6.62 9.26
C PRO A 265 35.95 5.60 8.12
N ALA A 266 35.10 5.68 7.10
CA ALA A 266 35.06 4.73 5.99
C ALA A 266 36.37 4.72 5.16
N PRO A 267 37.00 5.87 4.83
CA PRO A 267 38.31 5.88 4.14
C PRO A 267 39.42 5.20 4.94
N GLU A 268 39.54 5.52 6.23
CA GLU A 268 40.55 4.95 7.13
C GLU A 268 40.32 3.45 7.33
N SER A 269 39.05 3.05 7.49
CA SER A 269 38.64 1.64 7.61
C SER A 269 38.91 0.83 6.34
N ALA A 270 38.76 1.44 5.16
CA ALA A 270 39.05 0.80 3.88
C ALA A 270 40.55 0.60 3.65
N MET A 271 41.40 1.54 4.11
CA MET A 271 42.86 1.38 4.04
C MET A 271 43.37 0.29 4.98
N ASP A 272 42.88 0.24 6.23
CA ASP A 272 43.26 -0.81 7.19
C ASP A 272 42.73 -2.21 6.76
N MET A 273 41.52 -2.29 6.20
CA MET A 273 41.01 -3.52 5.56
C MET A 273 41.88 -3.96 4.38
N LYS A 274 42.30 -3.02 3.52
CA LYS A 274 43.19 -3.29 2.39
C LYS A 274 44.53 -3.84 2.87
N GLU A 275 45.15 -3.21 3.87
CA GLU A 275 46.43 -3.66 4.42
C GLU A 275 46.32 -5.07 5.04
N MET A 276 45.21 -5.38 5.72
CA MET A 276 44.94 -6.74 6.23
C MET A 276 44.80 -7.77 5.10
N MET A 277 44.05 -7.48 4.04
CA MET A 277 43.89 -8.40 2.89
C MET A 277 45.18 -8.54 2.07
N GLU A 278 45.99 -7.49 1.94
CA GLU A 278 47.32 -7.55 1.32
C GLU A 278 48.29 -8.42 2.14
N LYS A 279 48.35 -8.26 3.46
CA LYS A 279 49.15 -9.12 4.36
C LYS A 279 48.73 -10.59 4.32
N ALA A 280 47.44 -10.87 4.12
CA ALA A 280 46.91 -12.23 3.98
C ALA A 280 47.09 -12.84 2.57
N GLY A 281 47.58 -12.08 1.58
CA GLY A 281 47.65 -12.53 0.17
C GLY A 281 46.31 -12.51 -0.59
N ASN A 282 45.23 -12.08 0.08
CA ASN A 282 43.86 -12.09 -0.42
C ASN A 282 43.45 -10.76 -1.08
N SER A 283 44.39 -9.85 -1.34
CA SER A 283 44.13 -8.58 -2.04
C SER A 283 43.46 -8.72 -3.41
N HIS A 284 43.66 -9.86 -4.08
CA HIS A 284 42.99 -10.20 -5.33
C HIS A 284 41.45 -10.38 -5.21
N LEU A 285 40.92 -10.51 -3.99
CA LEU A 285 39.49 -10.54 -3.70
C LEU A 285 38.89 -9.14 -3.47
N LEU A 286 39.71 -8.10 -3.26
CA LEU A 286 39.27 -6.78 -2.83
C LEU A 286 39.13 -5.80 -4.00
N THR A 287 37.95 -5.21 -4.14
CA THR A 287 37.72 -4.01 -4.96
C THR A 287 37.35 -2.83 -4.04
N VAL A 288 37.98 -1.67 -4.23
CA VAL A 288 37.64 -0.45 -3.49
C VAL A 288 37.24 0.66 -4.45
N LEU A 289 36.08 1.27 -4.21
CA LEU A 289 35.58 2.44 -4.91
C LEU A 289 35.52 3.61 -3.92
N SER A 290 36.40 4.59 -4.10
CA SER A 290 36.43 5.82 -3.31
C SER A 290 35.86 6.98 -4.12
N TYR A 291 35.03 7.80 -3.48
CA TYR A 291 34.32 8.91 -4.10
C TYR A 291 34.62 10.22 -3.35
N PRO A 292 35.50 11.08 -3.91
CA PRO A 292 35.74 12.42 -3.41
C PRO A 292 34.44 13.22 -3.27
N ASN A 293 34.32 13.96 -2.18
CA ASN A 293 33.15 14.78 -1.83
C ASN A 293 31.80 14.02 -1.78
N ALA A 294 31.79 12.68 -1.74
CA ALA A 294 30.62 11.90 -1.37
C ALA A 294 30.59 11.67 0.14
N GLY A 295 29.38 11.60 0.71
CA GLY A 295 29.14 11.42 2.14
C GLY A 295 28.67 10.01 2.49
N HIS A 296 28.24 9.82 3.74
CA HIS A 296 27.88 8.50 4.27
C HIS A 296 26.79 7.77 3.48
N LEU A 297 25.69 8.45 3.13
CA LEU A 297 24.45 7.83 2.64
C LEU A 297 24.42 7.63 1.11
N ILE A 298 25.31 6.79 0.60
CA ILE A 298 25.35 6.40 -0.83
C ILE A 298 24.20 5.42 -1.12
N GLU A 299 22.99 5.97 -1.28
CA GLU A 299 21.74 5.30 -1.66
C GLU A 299 21.66 5.09 -3.20
N PRO A 300 20.61 4.42 -3.76
CA PRO A 300 20.51 4.19 -5.20
C PRO A 300 20.46 5.47 -6.06
N PRO A 301 20.70 5.39 -7.39
CA PRO A 301 20.87 6.56 -8.26
C PRO A 301 19.78 7.62 -8.17
N TYR A 302 20.22 8.88 -8.27
CA TYR A 302 19.42 10.10 -8.18
C TYR A 302 18.58 10.24 -6.89
N THR A 303 18.85 9.44 -5.84
CA THR A 303 18.17 9.59 -4.55
C THR A 303 18.65 10.89 -3.88
N PRO A 304 17.77 11.86 -3.57
CA PRO A 304 18.19 13.22 -3.24
C PRO A 304 19.09 13.29 -2.01
N HIS A 305 20.26 13.90 -2.20
CA HIS A 305 21.32 13.92 -1.22
C HIS A 305 20.96 14.75 0.03
N ALA A 306 20.91 14.09 1.19
CA ALA A 306 20.72 14.72 2.49
C ALA A 306 22.06 14.82 3.23
N ARG A 307 22.75 15.97 3.13
CA ARG A 307 24.03 16.24 3.84
C ARG A 307 23.91 16.09 5.36
N PHE A 308 22.75 16.41 5.91
CA PHE A 308 22.38 16.19 7.30
C PHE A 308 20.91 15.77 7.41
N SER A 309 20.53 15.02 8.44
CA SER A 309 19.12 14.75 8.72
C SER A 309 18.84 14.49 10.20
N LYS A 310 17.55 14.50 10.57
CA LYS A 310 17.11 13.97 11.86
C LYS A 310 17.31 12.47 11.89
N PHE A 311 17.90 11.99 12.98
CA PHE A 311 18.13 10.60 13.29
C PHE A 311 17.62 10.32 14.71
N MET A 312 17.20 9.08 15.00
CA MET A 312 16.88 8.67 16.37
C MET A 312 18.01 7.82 16.91
N THR A 313 18.62 8.26 18.01
CA THR A 313 19.64 7.48 18.73
C THR A 313 19.06 6.15 19.22
N VAL A 314 19.82 5.06 19.09
CA VAL A 314 19.34 3.70 19.43
C VAL A 314 19.20 3.52 20.94
N ASP A 315 20.08 4.17 21.70
CA ASP A 315 20.21 4.06 23.15
C ASP A 315 19.28 5.03 23.91
N THR A 316 19.32 6.32 23.60
CA THR A 316 18.56 7.36 24.31
C THR A 316 17.20 7.66 23.67
N ARG A 317 16.92 7.12 22.46
CA ARG A 317 15.69 7.38 21.66
C ARG A 317 15.44 8.88 21.40
N GLN A 318 16.49 9.70 21.45
CA GLN A 318 16.42 11.13 21.21
C GLN A 318 16.53 11.44 19.73
N LYS A 319 15.80 12.47 19.26
CA LYS A 319 15.88 12.94 17.87
C LYS A 319 16.97 13.99 17.76
N VAL A 320 18.14 13.57 17.28
CA VAL A 320 19.31 14.42 17.04
C VAL A 320 19.43 14.77 15.56
N MET A 321 20.18 15.83 15.26
CA MET A 321 20.59 16.16 13.89
C MET A 321 21.97 15.58 13.63
N VAL A 322 22.12 14.70 12.64
CA VAL A 322 23.41 14.07 12.28
C VAL A 322 23.89 14.65 10.95
N LEU A 323 25.18 14.98 10.87
CA LEU A 323 25.90 15.30 9.64
C LEU A 323 26.35 14.00 8.99
N TRP A 324 25.87 13.73 7.77
CA TRP A 324 26.29 12.59 6.95
C TRP A 324 27.45 12.98 6.01
N GLY A 325 27.60 14.28 5.74
CA GLY A 325 28.57 14.85 4.81
C GLY A 325 28.17 14.66 3.34
N GLY A 326 29.08 14.99 2.43
CA GLY A 326 28.90 14.98 0.97
C GLY A 326 28.48 16.33 0.34
N GLU A 327 28.83 16.53 -0.92
CA GLU A 327 28.36 17.62 -1.78
C GLU A 327 27.36 17.08 -2.80
N THR A 328 26.19 17.70 -2.95
CA THR A 328 25.04 17.14 -3.68
C THR A 328 25.35 16.63 -5.09
N ALA A 329 26.11 17.37 -5.89
CA ALA A 329 26.45 16.98 -7.27
C ALA A 329 27.63 15.99 -7.37
N ALA A 330 28.50 15.88 -6.36
CA ALA A 330 29.51 14.83 -6.29
C ALA A 330 28.87 13.52 -5.79
N HIS A 331 28.01 13.63 -4.78
CA HIS A 331 27.28 12.54 -4.16
C HIS A 331 26.32 11.85 -5.16
N SER A 332 25.54 12.60 -5.96
CA SER A 332 24.64 11.99 -6.96
C SER A 332 25.41 11.19 -8.03
N ARG A 333 26.54 11.72 -8.51
CA ARG A 333 27.43 11.03 -9.45
C ARG A 333 28.10 9.80 -8.82
N ALA A 334 28.41 9.84 -7.52
CA ALA A 334 28.88 8.67 -6.78
C ALA A 334 27.82 7.58 -6.68
N GLN A 335 26.55 7.91 -6.42
CA GLN A 335 25.43 6.96 -6.44
C GLN A 335 25.29 6.28 -7.81
N GLU A 336 25.29 7.05 -8.90
CA GLU A 336 25.21 6.50 -10.27
C GLU A 336 26.33 5.49 -10.57
N ASP A 337 27.58 5.87 -10.32
CA ASP A 337 28.74 5.05 -10.67
C ASP A 337 28.93 3.86 -9.73
N ALA A 338 28.67 4.03 -8.43
CA ALA A 338 28.73 2.95 -7.44
C ALA A 338 27.66 1.89 -7.73
N TRP A 339 26.42 2.30 -8.01
CA TRP A 339 25.33 1.38 -8.37
C TRP A 339 25.67 0.57 -9.63
N ARG A 340 26.14 1.25 -10.69
CA ARG A 340 26.56 0.62 -11.94
C ARG A 340 27.68 -0.40 -11.72
N LYS A 341 28.72 -0.05 -10.97
CA LYS A 341 29.87 -0.94 -10.69
C LYS A 341 29.49 -2.10 -9.76
N MET A 342 28.62 -1.85 -8.78
CA MET A 342 28.07 -2.89 -7.90
C MET A 342 27.23 -3.91 -8.68
N LEU A 343 26.40 -3.46 -9.63
CA LEU A 343 25.65 -4.38 -10.51
C LEU A 343 26.56 -5.21 -11.42
N ILE A 344 27.69 -4.67 -11.87
CA ILE A 344 28.72 -5.43 -12.62
C ILE A 344 29.35 -6.50 -11.71
N PHE A 345 29.88 -6.09 -10.55
CA PHE A 345 30.51 -6.98 -9.57
C PHE A 345 29.58 -8.10 -9.11
N LEU A 346 28.30 -7.80 -8.83
CA LEU A 346 27.30 -8.80 -8.48
C LEU A 346 27.02 -9.77 -9.64
N ARG A 347 26.92 -9.28 -10.89
CA ARG A 347 26.73 -10.14 -12.06
C ARG A 347 27.91 -11.09 -12.29
N GLU A 348 29.14 -10.58 -12.21
CA GLU A 348 30.37 -11.38 -12.39
C GLU A 348 30.51 -12.49 -11.34
N ASN A 349 30.11 -12.21 -10.09
CA ASN A 349 30.23 -13.16 -9.00
C ASN A 349 29.05 -14.14 -8.89
N LEU A 350 27.82 -13.69 -9.18
CA LEU A 350 26.60 -14.48 -9.00
C LEU A 350 26.13 -15.21 -10.26
N LEU A 351 26.32 -14.67 -11.47
CA LEU A 351 25.88 -15.37 -12.69
C LEU A 351 26.86 -16.49 -13.09
N ILE A 352 26.33 -17.57 -13.67
CA ILE A 352 27.11 -18.73 -14.12
C ILE A 352 27.61 -18.47 -15.55
N PRO A 353 28.94 -18.43 -15.81
CA PRO A 353 29.46 -18.36 -17.18
C PRO A 353 29.00 -19.59 -17.97
N GLY A 354 28.33 -19.36 -19.10
CA GLY A 354 27.78 -20.42 -19.95
C GLY A 354 26.36 -20.91 -19.58
N GLY A 355 25.73 -20.36 -18.53
CA GLY A 355 24.36 -20.72 -18.12
C GLY A 355 23.22 -20.03 -18.88
N LEU A 356 23.50 -19.39 -20.02
CA LEU A 356 22.48 -18.83 -20.91
C LEU A 356 22.24 -19.79 -22.08
N ASP A 357 21.01 -20.32 -22.18
CA ASP A 357 20.57 -21.07 -23.35
C ASP A 357 20.74 -20.24 -24.63
N GLN A 358 21.10 -20.91 -25.73
CA GLN A 358 21.53 -20.28 -26.98
C GLN A 358 20.39 -19.59 -27.78
N ASN A 359 19.19 -19.47 -27.21
CA ASN A 359 17.96 -19.02 -27.88
C ASN A 359 17.60 -17.53 -27.67
N ASN A 360 18.50 -16.67 -27.16
CA ASN A 360 18.19 -15.24 -27.03
C ASN A 360 19.36 -14.25 -27.21
N GLN A 361 20.35 -14.57 -28.07
CA GLN A 361 21.43 -13.63 -28.45
C GLN A 361 21.13 -12.81 -29.73
N GLN A 362 19.94 -12.21 -29.81
CA GLN A 362 19.62 -11.04 -30.65
C GLN A 362 18.48 -10.29 -29.93
N THR A 363 18.68 -9.20 -29.20
CA THR A 363 19.57 -8.04 -29.43
C THR A 363 20.04 -7.49 -28.06
N THR A 364 21.24 -6.93 -27.91
CA THR A 364 21.59 -5.59 -28.40
C THR A 364 23.10 -5.40 -28.36
N ASN A 365 23.71 -5.02 -29.49
CA ASN A 365 25.10 -4.57 -29.52
C ASN A 365 25.30 -3.59 -30.68
N VAL A 366 25.30 -2.29 -30.39
CA VAL A 366 25.57 -1.23 -31.36
C VAL A 366 26.55 -0.23 -30.77
N LYS A 367 27.79 -0.27 -31.26
CA LYS A 367 28.67 0.91 -31.33
C LYS A 367 29.31 0.99 -32.72
N PRO A 368 29.66 2.20 -33.20
CA PRO A 368 29.69 2.46 -34.64
C PRO A 368 31.09 2.35 -35.27
N ALA A 369 31.11 1.99 -36.55
CA ALA A 369 32.20 2.27 -37.48
C ALA A 369 31.63 2.47 -38.90
N LEU A 370 32.31 3.28 -39.72
CA LEU A 370 31.82 3.72 -41.03
C LEU A 370 32.05 2.67 -42.13
N GLY A 371 31.17 2.67 -43.14
CA GLY A 371 31.61 2.66 -44.55
C GLY A 371 31.50 1.36 -45.36
N ALA A 372 30.38 1.19 -46.06
CA ALA A 372 30.33 0.56 -47.39
C ALA A 372 29.02 0.96 -48.11
N SER A 373 29.05 1.05 -49.44
CA SER A 373 27.88 1.32 -50.30
C SER A 373 27.12 0.03 -50.65
N PRO A 374 25.80 0.08 -50.90
CA PRO A 374 24.98 -1.12 -51.04
C PRO A 374 25.10 -1.80 -52.41
N GLN A 375 24.79 -3.10 -52.45
CA GLN A 375 24.33 -3.79 -53.66
C GLN A 375 22.90 -4.27 -53.46
N GLN A 376 22.11 -4.19 -54.54
CA GLN A 376 20.68 -4.51 -54.55
C GLN A 376 20.49 -6.01 -54.73
N HIS A 377 19.48 -6.59 -54.07
CA HIS A 377 18.63 -7.59 -54.72
C HIS A 377 17.19 -7.43 -54.25
N THR A 378 16.31 -7.17 -55.21
CA THR A 378 14.86 -7.07 -55.02
C THR A 378 14.22 -8.44 -54.95
N PHE A 379 13.25 -8.61 -54.05
CA PHE A 379 12.10 -9.48 -54.30
C PHE A 379 10.82 -8.71 -54.00
N ASP A 380 9.88 -8.80 -54.95
CA ASP A 380 8.58 -8.13 -54.92
C ASP A 380 7.50 -9.16 -54.60
N LEU A 381 6.58 -8.81 -53.70
CA LEU A 381 5.32 -9.50 -53.47
C LEU A 381 4.24 -8.47 -53.15
N SER A 382 3.69 -7.88 -54.22
CA SER A 382 2.49 -7.06 -54.18
C SER A 382 1.31 -7.80 -53.52
N ALA A 383 0.87 -7.32 -52.35
CA ALA A 383 -0.38 -7.72 -51.72
C ALA A 383 -1.18 -6.46 -51.34
N GLU A 384 -2.33 -6.24 -51.99
CA GLU A 384 -3.11 -5.01 -51.86
C GLU A 384 -3.84 -4.91 -50.52
N PHE A 385 -3.23 -4.26 -49.53
CA PHE A 385 -3.97 -3.70 -48.39
C PHE A 385 -4.43 -2.28 -48.68
N ARG A 386 -5.71 -2.12 -49.05
CA ARG A 386 -6.38 -0.82 -49.14
C ARG A 386 -6.31 -0.10 -47.79
N MET A 387 -5.53 0.98 -47.72
CA MET A 387 -5.63 1.96 -46.65
C MET A 387 -6.91 2.79 -46.80
N ASP A 388 -8.03 2.26 -46.31
CA ASP A 388 -9.27 3.01 -46.18
C ASP A 388 -10.00 2.70 -44.86
N ARG A 389 -9.57 3.40 -43.80
CA ARG A 389 -10.29 3.60 -42.53
C ARG A 389 -9.63 4.74 -41.76
N LYS A 390 -10.43 5.68 -41.26
CA LYS A 390 -9.97 6.66 -40.26
C LYS A 390 -9.52 5.89 -39.01
N GLN A 391 -8.31 6.16 -38.52
CA GLN A 391 -7.80 5.50 -37.31
C GLN A 391 -8.43 6.13 -36.06
N TYR A 392 -9.57 5.58 -35.66
CA TYR A 392 -10.30 5.98 -34.45
C TYR A 392 -9.49 5.58 -33.19
N CYS A 393 -8.88 6.56 -32.54
CA CYS A 393 -8.18 6.36 -31.26
C CYS A 393 -9.21 6.30 -30.13
N VAL A 394 -9.58 5.08 -29.74
CA VAL A 394 -10.55 4.78 -28.68
C VAL A 394 -10.11 5.41 -27.36
N LYS A 395 -10.96 6.24 -26.79
CA LYS A 395 -10.68 6.97 -25.55
C LYS A 395 -11.58 6.42 -24.43
N LEU A 396 -10.97 5.78 -23.44
CA LEU A 396 -11.61 5.45 -22.16
C LEU A 396 -11.29 6.55 -21.14
N SER A 397 -12.27 6.95 -20.35
CA SER A 397 -12.09 7.81 -19.19
C SER A 397 -13.00 7.37 -18.05
N VAL A 398 -12.44 7.31 -16.84
CA VAL A 398 -13.18 6.98 -15.60
C VAL A 398 -13.01 8.14 -14.62
N GLN A 399 -14.11 8.69 -14.10
CA GLN A 399 -14.08 9.85 -13.20
C GLN A 399 -15.05 9.69 -12.01
N PRO A 400 -14.60 9.91 -10.76
CA PRO A 400 -13.20 10.11 -10.36
C PRO A 400 -12.41 8.79 -10.47
N SER A 401 -11.20 8.82 -11.04
CA SER A 401 -10.33 7.63 -11.14
C SER A 401 -9.84 7.16 -9.76
N ARG A 402 -9.70 8.08 -8.80
CA ARG A 402 -9.39 7.82 -7.40
C ARG A 402 -10.49 8.41 -6.51
N GLY A 403 -11.06 7.60 -5.64
CA GLY A 403 -12.11 7.97 -4.68
C GLY A 403 -12.30 6.87 -3.63
N LEU A 404 -13.19 7.07 -2.67
CA LEU A 404 -13.60 5.99 -1.75
C LEU A 404 -14.31 4.86 -2.50
N VAL A 405 -14.42 3.68 -1.86
CA VAL A 405 -15.09 2.51 -2.43
C VAL A 405 -16.58 2.74 -2.65
N ASP A 406 -17.25 3.49 -1.78
CA ASP A 406 -18.68 3.82 -1.87
C ASP A 406 -18.98 5.03 -2.78
N GLU A 407 -17.96 5.75 -3.25
CA GLU A 407 -18.10 6.78 -4.28
C GLU A 407 -18.30 6.16 -5.67
N LYS A 408 -19.41 6.53 -6.31
CA LYS A 408 -19.67 6.17 -7.72
C LYS A 408 -18.67 6.84 -8.66
N PHE A 409 -18.32 6.15 -9.74
CA PHE A 409 -17.60 6.73 -10.87
C PHE A 409 -18.41 6.62 -12.17
N ILE A 410 -18.12 7.49 -13.13
CA ILE A 410 -18.66 7.44 -14.49
C ILE A 410 -17.60 6.78 -15.37
N VAL A 411 -17.98 5.76 -16.13
CA VAL A 411 -17.14 5.14 -17.17
C VAL A 411 -17.65 5.59 -18.53
N LEU A 412 -16.81 6.30 -19.28
CA LEU A 412 -17.13 6.87 -20.58
C LEU A 412 -16.13 6.37 -21.62
N VAL A 413 -16.65 5.73 -22.67
CA VAL A 413 -15.87 5.35 -23.86
C VAL A 413 -16.27 6.27 -25.02
N GLN A 414 -15.29 6.87 -25.67
CA GLN A 414 -15.48 7.83 -26.77
C GLN A 414 -14.59 7.46 -27.97
N ASN A 415 -14.81 8.15 -29.10
CA ASN A 415 -14.03 8.00 -30.32
C ASN A 415 -14.07 6.58 -30.91
N VAL A 416 -15.22 5.90 -30.86
CA VAL A 416 -15.47 4.65 -31.62
C VAL A 416 -16.40 4.93 -32.79
N SER A 417 -16.54 4.00 -33.73
CA SER A 417 -17.56 4.09 -34.78
C SER A 417 -18.97 4.01 -34.18
N PRO A 418 -19.96 4.73 -34.71
CA PRO A 418 -21.37 4.49 -34.36
C PRO A 418 -21.76 3.04 -34.60
N GLY A 419 -22.50 2.43 -33.67
CA GLY A 419 -22.86 1.01 -33.71
C GLY A 419 -21.72 0.04 -33.38
N PHE A 420 -20.54 0.52 -32.97
CA PHE A 420 -19.42 -0.35 -32.59
C PHE A 420 -19.77 -1.15 -31.32
N GLN A 421 -19.79 -2.47 -31.43
CA GLN A 421 -19.95 -3.39 -30.31
C GLN A 421 -18.64 -3.49 -29.52
N MET A 422 -18.73 -3.38 -28.20
CA MET A 422 -17.59 -3.47 -27.29
C MET A 422 -17.95 -4.22 -26.01
N THR A 423 -16.94 -4.74 -25.34
CA THR A 423 -17.05 -5.26 -23.97
C THR A 423 -16.22 -4.38 -23.07
N ILE A 424 -16.85 -3.80 -22.05
CA ILE A 424 -16.12 -3.12 -20.97
C ILE A 424 -15.91 -4.16 -19.88
N HIS A 425 -14.66 -4.42 -19.54
CA HIS A 425 -14.20 -5.41 -18.57
C HIS A 425 -13.55 -4.70 -17.39
N ALA A 426 -13.66 -5.26 -16.20
CA ALA A 426 -13.02 -4.79 -14.99
C ALA A 426 -12.32 -5.98 -14.30
N LEU A 427 -11.02 -5.82 -14.03
CA LEU A 427 -10.17 -6.82 -13.41
C LEU A 427 -9.59 -6.30 -12.09
N HIS A 428 -9.79 -7.05 -11.01
CA HIS A 428 -9.19 -6.80 -9.70
C HIS A 428 -8.40 -8.03 -9.25
N LYS A 429 -7.18 -7.85 -8.76
CA LYS A 429 -6.43 -8.90 -8.05
C LYS A 429 -6.45 -8.61 -6.55
N CYS A 430 -7.05 -9.51 -5.77
CA CYS A 430 -7.19 -9.32 -4.33
C CYS A 430 -5.91 -9.65 -3.56
N GLU A 431 -5.89 -9.29 -2.28
CA GLU A 431 -4.75 -9.43 -1.38
C GLU A 431 -4.45 -10.91 -1.05
N ASP A 432 -5.43 -11.81 -1.16
CA ASP A 432 -5.25 -13.27 -1.13
C ASP A 432 -4.65 -13.83 -2.43
N GLY A 433 -4.32 -12.98 -3.41
CA GLY A 433 -3.67 -13.33 -4.67
C GLY A 433 -4.59 -13.81 -5.80
N HIS A 434 -5.89 -14.00 -5.54
CA HIS A 434 -6.89 -14.40 -6.53
C HIS A 434 -7.35 -13.22 -7.41
N SER A 435 -7.72 -13.50 -8.66
CA SER A 435 -8.31 -12.51 -9.57
C SER A 435 -9.83 -12.60 -9.60
N TYR A 436 -10.46 -11.44 -9.65
CA TYR A 436 -11.89 -11.24 -9.84
C TYR A 436 -12.14 -10.41 -11.10
N GLU A 437 -13.15 -10.79 -11.89
CA GLU A 437 -13.56 -10.09 -13.11
C GLU A 437 -15.04 -9.71 -13.12
N ALA A 438 -15.36 -8.63 -13.81
CA ALA A 438 -16.72 -8.24 -14.20
C ALA A 438 -16.68 -7.74 -15.64
N PHE A 439 -17.75 -7.90 -16.41
CA PHE A 439 -17.84 -7.32 -17.75
C PHE A 439 -19.26 -7.09 -18.21
N ALA A 440 -19.42 -6.15 -19.13
CA ALA A 440 -20.69 -5.81 -19.74
C ALA A 440 -20.55 -5.46 -21.23
N HIS A 441 -21.58 -5.84 -21.99
CA HIS A 441 -21.69 -5.67 -23.43
C HIS A 441 -22.39 -4.37 -23.79
N TYR A 442 -21.74 -3.53 -24.59
CA TYR A 442 -22.27 -2.24 -25.01
C TYR A 442 -22.19 -2.07 -26.52
N THR A 443 -23.06 -1.22 -27.07
CA THR A 443 -23.04 -0.83 -28.48
C THR A 443 -23.01 0.69 -28.56
N ALA A 444 -22.01 1.24 -29.24
CA ALA A 444 -21.81 2.68 -29.31
C ALA A 444 -22.99 3.40 -29.98
N ASN A 445 -23.40 4.51 -29.38
CA ASN A 445 -24.50 5.33 -29.87
C ASN A 445 -24.14 6.09 -31.18
N ALA A 446 -25.08 6.89 -31.68
CA ALA A 446 -24.92 7.62 -32.95
C ALA A 446 -23.74 8.60 -32.99
N THR A 447 -23.18 9.02 -31.85
CA THR A 447 -22.01 9.91 -31.77
C THR A 447 -20.69 9.16 -31.53
N GLY A 448 -20.70 7.82 -31.51
CA GLY A 448 -19.50 7.03 -31.25
C GLY A 448 -19.07 7.03 -29.78
N THR A 449 -20.05 7.03 -28.88
CA THR A 449 -19.86 7.08 -27.41
C THR A 449 -20.63 5.95 -26.71
N VAL A 450 -20.15 5.52 -25.54
CA VAL A 450 -20.88 4.72 -24.53
C VAL A 450 -20.66 5.37 -23.17
N ASN A 451 -21.74 5.63 -22.43
CA ASN A 451 -21.71 6.08 -21.04
C ASN A 451 -22.38 5.05 -20.12
N VAL A 452 -21.60 4.40 -19.25
CA VAL A 452 -22.06 3.28 -18.39
C VAL A 452 -23.12 3.70 -17.36
N SER A 453 -23.26 4.99 -17.06
CA SER A 453 -24.35 5.49 -16.19
C SER A 453 -25.69 5.71 -16.89
N GLU A 454 -25.75 5.59 -18.22
CA GLU A 454 -26.92 5.96 -19.04
C GLU A 454 -27.28 4.86 -20.07
N ASP A 455 -26.29 4.30 -20.76
CA ASP A 455 -26.47 3.22 -21.73
C ASP A 455 -26.65 1.86 -21.02
N PRO A 456 -27.61 1.01 -21.44
CA PRO A 456 -27.82 -0.30 -20.83
C PRO A 456 -26.77 -1.32 -21.29
N SER A 457 -26.26 -2.11 -20.34
CA SER A 457 -25.55 -3.36 -20.67
C SER A 457 -26.51 -4.35 -21.34
N LEU A 458 -26.08 -4.93 -22.46
CA LEU A 458 -26.82 -5.91 -23.24
C LEU A 458 -26.59 -7.36 -22.76
N GLY A 459 -25.59 -7.59 -21.90
CA GLY A 459 -25.16 -8.91 -21.45
C GLY A 459 -23.82 -8.88 -20.74
N GLY A 460 -23.43 -9.99 -20.12
CA GLY A 460 -22.20 -10.14 -19.35
C GLY A 460 -22.45 -10.56 -17.90
N THR A 461 -21.68 -10.05 -16.94
CA THR A 461 -21.92 -10.28 -15.51
C THR A 461 -23.10 -9.45 -14.97
N TYR A 462 -23.60 -8.49 -15.75
CA TYR A 462 -24.85 -7.76 -15.51
C TYR A 462 -25.47 -7.23 -16.82
N SER A 463 -26.76 -6.89 -16.78
CA SER A 463 -27.52 -6.27 -17.88
C SER A 463 -28.35 -5.08 -17.37
N GLY A 464 -28.69 -4.15 -18.26
CA GLY A 464 -29.41 -2.91 -17.93
C GLY A 464 -28.48 -1.75 -17.54
N VAL A 465 -29.08 -0.62 -17.16
CA VAL A 465 -28.34 0.61 -16.77
C VAL A 465 -27.89 0.47 -15.31
N GLU A 466 -26.64 0.05 -15.13
CA GLU A 466 -26.07 -0.32 -13.83
C GLU A 466 -24.67 0.30 -13.69
N GLN A 467 -24.63 1.58 -13.32
CA GLN A 467 -23.41 2.40 -13.29
C GLN A 467 -22.21 1.73 -12.60
N MET A 468 -22.45 1.04 -11.48
CA MET A 468 -21.42 0.39 -10.66
C MET A 468 -21.36 -1.13 -10.87
N GLY A 469 -21.98 -1.67 -11.93
CA GLY A 469 -22.02 -3.10 -12.23
C GLY A 469 -20.63 -3.73 -12.34
N LEU A 470 -19.66 -2.98 -12.91
CA LEU A 470 -18.25 -3.37 -13.00
C LEU A 470 -17.53 -3.56 -11.64
N LEU A 471 -18.13 -3.12 -10.53
CA LEU A 471 -17.68 -3.47 -9.18
C LEU A 471 -18.56 -4.56 -8.56
N TRP A 472 -19.87 -4.33 -8.43
CA TRP A 472 -20.71 -5.22 -7.62
C TRP A 472 -20.92 -6.61 -8.23
N SER A 473 -20.71 -6.77 -9.54
CA SER A 473 -20.81 -8.06 -10.25
C SER A 473 -19.47 -8.82 -10.38
N LEU A 474 -18.39 -8.32 -9.76
CA LEU A 474 -17.08 -8.99 -9.75
C LEU A 474 -17.20 -10.42 -9.20
N ARG A 475 -16.87 -11.41 -10.04
CA ARG A 475 -16.82 -12.84 -9.72
C ARG A 475 -15.37 -13.35 -9.77
N PRO A 476 -14.98 -14.40 -9.05
CA PRO A 476 -13.68 -15.04 -9.26
C PRO A 476 -13.51 -15.44 -10.74
N VAL A 477 -12.31 -15.25 -11.29
CA VAL A 477 -12.05 -15.64 -12.70
C VAL A 477 -12.26 -17.14 -12.91
N PRO A 478 -12.70 -17.59 -14.11
CA PRO A 478 -12.89 -19.02 -14.41
C PRO A 478 -11.66 -19.87 -14.06
N GLY A 479 -11.90 -21.08 -13.53
CA GLY A 479 -10.86 -21.97 -13.01
C GLY A 479 -10.38 -21.66 -11.58
N THR A 480 -10.81 -20.56 -10.96
CA THR A 480 -10.53 -20.29 -9.54
C THR A 480 -11.27 -21.26 -8.63
N LYS A 481 -10.65 -21.62 -7.49
CA LYS A 481 -11.25 -22.48 -6.46
C LYS A 481 -12.62 -21.94 -5.99
N PRO A 482 -13.67 -22.79 -5.86
CA PRO A 482 -14.97 -22.35 -5.38
C PRO A 482 -14.96 -21.92 -3.91
N GLY A 483 -15.94 -21.10 -3.53
CA GLY A 483 -16.16 -20.68 -2.14
C GLY A 483 -15.21 -19.58 -1.63
N LEU A 484 -14.71 -18.71 -2.51
CA LEU A 484 -14.05 -17.47 -2.09
C LEU A 484 -15.08 -16.40 -1.70
N ARG A 485 -14.63 -15.39 -0.96
CA ARG A 485 -15.34 -14.13 -0.66
C ARG A 485 -14.32 -13.02 -0.71
N LEU A 486 -14.58 -11.96 -1.48
CA LEU A 486 -13.68 -10.81 -1.50
C LEU A 486 -13.74 -10.12 -0.13
N ARG A 487 -12.57 -9.75 0.41
CA ARG A 487 -12.41 -8.93 1.61
C ARG A 487 -11.26 -7.96 1.37
N LYS A 488 -11.27 -6.82 2.05
CA LYS A 488 -10.14 -5.90 2.11
C LYS A 488 -9.42 -6.11 3.45
N VAL A 489 -8.18 -6.59 3.41
CA VAL A 489 -7.35 -6.85 4.59
C VAL A 489 -6.56 -5.60 4.95
N ASN A 490 -5.86 -4.99 3.99
CA ASN A 490 -5.09 -3.76 4.23
C ASN A 490 -5.86 -2.51 3.79
N VAL A 491 -6.64 -1.92 4.70
CA VAL A 491 -7.41 -0.69 4.44
C VAL A 491 -6.56 0.53 4.07
N GLN A 492 -5.24 0.51 4.31
CA GLN A 492 -4.32 1.61 4.03
C GLN A 492 -3.85 1.66 2.56
N THR A 493 -4.22 0.67 1.74
CA THR A 493 -4.00 0.64 0.29
C THR A 493 -5.35 0.64 -0.45
N PRO A 494 -5.42 1.07 -1.72
CA PRO A 494 -6.64 0.97 -2.50
C PRO A 494 -7.00 -0.49 -2.84
N MET A 495 -8.25 -0.68 -3.25
CA MET A 495 -8.66 -1.75 -4.16
C MET A 495 -8.39 -1.23 -5.58
N GLU A 496 -7.38 -1.79 -6.25
CA GLU A 496 -7.01 -1.45 -7.62
C GLU A 496 -7.86 -2.25 -8.62
N VAL A 497 -8.56 -1.54 -9.51
CA VAL A 497 -9.40 -2.14 -10.55
C VAL A 497 -8.95 -1.62 -11.91
N THR A 498 -8.50 -2.51 -12.78
CA THR A 498 -8.18 -2.16 -14.18
C THR A 498 -9.46 -2.25 -15.01
N ILE A 499 -9.93 -1.13 -15.55
CA ILE A 499 -11.06 -1.09 -16.47
C ILE A 499 -10.53 -1.04 -17.90
N SER A 500 -10.98 -1.96 -18.76
CA SER A 500 -10.48 -2.18 -20.12
C SER A 500 -11.63 -2.28 -21.13
N VAL A 501 -11.37 -1.92 -22.39
CA VAL A 501 -12.32 -2.05 -23.50
C VAL A 501 -11.81 -3.05 -24.52
N TYR A 502 -12.61 -4.07 -24.82
CA TYR A 502 -12.36 -5.09 -25.85
C TYR A 502 -13.34 -4.95 -27.02
N GLN A 503 -12.95 -5.40 -28.22
CA GLN A 503 -13.79 -5.34 -29.42
C GLN A 503 -14.82 -6.47 -29.46
N GLY A 504 -16.07 -6.13 -29.80
CA GLY A 504 -17.19 -7.07 -29.84
C GLY A 504 -17.77 -7.40 -28.47
N HIS A 505 -18.79 -8.26 -28.45
CA HIS A 505 -19.41 -8.79 -27.23
C HIS A 505 -18.74 -10.13 -26.86
N GLN A 506 -17.78 -10.06 -25.93
CA GLN A 506 -16.93 -11.18 -25.52
C GLN A 506 -17.34 -11.67 -24.12
N THR A 507 -17.22 -12.97 -23.86
CA THR A 507 -17.67 -13.59 -22.59
C THR A 507 -16.57 -14.29 -21.80
N GLU A 508 -15.39 -14.47 -22.40
CA GLU A 508 -14.24 -15.22 -21.89
C GLU A 508 -12.96 -14.83 -22.66
N GLY A 509 -11.80 -15.37 -22.27
CA GLY A 509 -10.54 -15.17 -23.00
C GLY A 509 -9.94 -13.76 -22.90
N PHE A 510 -10.35 -12.95 -21.91
CA PHE A 510 -9.84 -11.59 -21.72
C PHE A 510 -8.35 -11.53 -21.40
N MET A 511 -7.82 -12.54 -20.69
CA MET A 511 -6.41 -12.60 -20.28
C MET A 511 -5.45 -12.87 -21.45
N ASP A 512 -5.95 -13.49 -22.53
CA ASP A 512 -5.18 -13.88 -23.71
C ASP A 512 -5.27 -12.83 -24.84
N GLN A 513 -5.97 -11.72 -24.60
CA GLN A 513 -6.25 -10.67 -25.58
C GLN A 513 -5.69 -9.32 -25.15
N VAL A 514 -5.27 -8.52 -26.13
CA VAL A 514 -4.87 -7.12 -25.90
C VAL A 514 -6.11 -6.22 -25.96
N PRO A 515 -6.44 -5.46 -24.90
CA PRO A 515 -7.54 -4.51 -24.93
C PRO A 515 -7.23 -3.31 -25.85
N LEU A 516 -8.28 -2.69 -26.40
CA LEU A 516 -8.19 -1.48 -27.23
C LEU A 516 -7.64 -0.28 -26.45
N VAL A 517 -8.00 -0.21 -25.16
CA VAL A 517 -7.56 0.78 -24.17
C VAL A 517 -7.88 0.25 -22.77
N GLY A 518 -7.10 0.65 -21.77
CA GLY A 518 -7.38 0.36 -20.36
C GLY A 518 -6.89 1.47 -19.42
N VAL A 519 -7.47 1.55 -18.23
CA VAL A 519 -7.13 2.54 -17.20
C VAL A 519 -7.23 1.92 -15.80
N LEU A 520 -6.32 2.31 -14.90
CA LEU A 520 -6.35 1.91 -13.50
C LEU A 520 -7.28 2.84 -12.70
N VAL A 521 -8.10 2.24 -11.83
CA VAL A 521 -9.05 2.93 -10.95
C VAL A 521 -8.76 2.50 -9.52
N GLU A 522 -8.54 3.46 -8.63
CA GLU A 522 -8.33 3.23 -7.21
C GLU A 522 -9.65 3.41 -6.44
N ARG A 523 -10.08 2.41 -5.67
CA ARG A 523 -11.18 2.51 -4.69
C ARG A 523 -10.64 2.38 -3.26
N TRP A 524 -10.69 3.44 -2.47
CA TRP A 524 -10.11 3.50 -1.13
C TRP A 524 -11.13 3.12 -0.05
N TYR A 525 -10.73 2.30 0.92
CA TYR A 525 -11.54 2.01 2.11
C TYR A 525 -11.25 2.97 3.28
N MET A 526 -10.23 3.82 3.14
CA MET A 526 -9.74 4.75 4.15
C MET A 526 -9.33 6.05 3.45
N ALA A 527 -9.98 7.18 3.78
CA ALA A 527 -9.63 8.47 3.19
C ALA A 527 -8.21 8.92 3.62
N PRO A 528 -7.43 9.64 2.77
CA PRO A 528 -6.00 9.94 3.00
C PRO A 528 -5.61 10.76 4.24
N ARG A 529 -6.56 11.10 5.12
CA ARG A 529 -6.33 11.81 6.39
C ARG A 529 -7.03 11.16 7.59
N VAL A 530 -7.68 10.01 7.42
CA VAL A 530 -8.09 9.16 8.55
C VAL A 530 -6.82 8.61 9.20
N ARG A 531 -6.82 8.47 10.52
CA ARG A 531 -5.73 7.80 11.26
C ARG A 531 -6.18 6.42 11.70
N ARG A 532 -5.41 5.40 11.31
CA ARG A 532 -5.52 4.04 11.82
C ARG A 532 -4.63 3.90 13.05
N ILE A 533 -5.19 3.48 14.17
CA ILE A 533 -4.52 3.34 15.47
C ILE A 533 -4.82 1.94 16.02
N PRO A 534 -3.91 0.96 15.86
CA PRO A 534 -4.03 -0.33 16.52
C PRO A 534 -4.06 -0.16 18.05
N ILE A 535 -4.86 -0.98 18.73
CA ILE A 535 -4.98 -1.02 20.18
C ILE A 535 -4.79 -2.47 20.61
N THR A 536 -3.65 -2.72 21.28
CA THR A 536 -3.26 -4.00 21.90
C THR A 536 -3.17 -3.88 23.43
N GLU A 537 -3.66 -2.78 24.00
CA GLU A 537 -3.65 -2.50 25.43
C GLU A 537 -4.88 -3.11 26.13
N ASN A 538 -4.76 -3.37 27.43
CA ASN A 538 -5.81 -4.00 28.25
C ASN A 538 -6.31 -5.36 27.72
N GLY A 539 -5.48 -6.07 26.94
CA GLY A 539 -5.81 -7.37 26.35
C GLY A 539 -6.74 -7.30 25.12
N LEU A 540 -7.11 -6.11 24.65
CA LEU A 540 -7.91 -5.94 23.44
C LEU A 540 -7.12 -6.29 22.18
N THR A 541 -7.76 -6.91 21.20
CA THR A 541 -7.26 -7.00 19.83
C THR A 541 -8.14 -6.13 18.93
N ALA A 542 -7.78 -4.84 18.80
CA ALA A 542 -8.65 -3.83 18.20
C ALA A 542 -7.91 -2.79 17.34
N THR A 543 -8.65 -2.02 16.53
CA THR A 543 -8.13 -0.86 15.80
C THR A 543 -9.15 0.29 15.81
N LEU A 544 -8.70 1.45 16.26
CA LEU A 544 -9.42 2.72 16.23
C LEU A 544 -9.12 3.49 14.95
N PHE A 545 -10.16 3.91 14.23
CA PHE A 545 -10.08 4.81 13.10
C PHE A 545 -10.61 6.20 13.47
N LEU A 546 -9.75 7.21 13.43
CA LEU A 546 -10.11 8.59 13.72
C LEU A 546 -10.21 9.43 12.43
N PRO A 547 -11.34 10.15 12.21
CA PRO A 547 -11.49 11.08 11.09
C PRO A 547 -10.46 12.20 11.04
N SER A 548 -10.41 12.90 9.91
CA SER A 548 -9.54 14.05 9.73
C SER A 548 -10.16 15.33 10.30
N GLY A 549 -9.50 15.94 11.27
CA GLY A 549 -9.93 17.17 11.93
C GLY A 549 -9.40 17.24 13.36
N LEU A 550 -9.81 18.28 14.10
CA LEU A 550 -9.50 18.40 15.52
C LEU A 550 -10.32 17.41 16.38
N GLY A 551 -11.57 17.15 15.97
CA GLY A 551 -12.56 16.47 16.80
C GLY A 551 -13.07 17.39 17.93
N PRO A 552 -13.68 16.82 18.98
CA PRO A 552 -14.01 15.41 19.13
C PRO A 552 -15.10 14.97 18.14
N PHE A 553 -15.05 13.71 17.73
CA PHE A 553 -16.00 13.08 16.79
C PHE A 553 -16.96 12.15 17.56
N PRO A 554 -18.19 11.89 17.10
CA PRO A 554 -18.99 10.83 17.69
C PRO A 554 -18.34 9.46 17.49
N GLY A 555 -18.51 8.59 18.48
CA GLY A 555 -17.95 7.24 18.51
C GLY A 555 -18.85 6.20 17.84
N LEU A 556 -18.26 5.13 17.34
CA LEU A 556 -18.94 3.90 16.96
C LEU A 556 -18.09 2.68 17.31
N LEU A 557 -18.71 1.65 17.89
CA LEU A 557 -18.11 0.34 18.13
C LEU A 557 -18.60 -0.66 17.07
N ASP A 558 -17.67 -1.18 16.26
CA ASP A 558 -17.92 -2.00 15.07
C ASP A 558 -17.72 -3.50 15.35
N LEU A 559 -18.78 -4.30 15.22
CA LEU A 559 -18.81 -5.72 15.55
C LEU A 559 -19.15 -6.58 14.32
N TRP A 560 -18.31 -7.59 14.07
CA TRP A 560 -18.41 -8.47 12.91
C TRP A 560 -19.03 -9.84 13.25
N GLY A 561 -19.19 -10.69 12.22
CA GLY A 561 -19.83 -12.00 12.35
C GLY A 561 -18.90 -13.10 12.87
N GLY A 562 -19.43 -14.34 12.87
CA GLY A 562 -18.77 -15.55 13.37
C GLY A 562 -17.51 -16.03 12.61
N GLU A 563 -16.85 -15.18 11.82
CA GLU A 563 -15.61 -15.53 11.10
C GLU A 563 -14.35 -15.40 11.98
N GLY A 564 -14.40 -14.52 12.99
CA GLY A 564 -13.23 -14.08 13.75
C GLY A 564 -12.29 -13.21 12.93
N LYS A 565 -11.13 -12.93 13.53
CA LYS A 565 -10.13 -11.94 13.11
C LYS A 565 -10.62 -10.49 13.17
N LEU A 566 -9.67 -9.57 13.23
CA LEU A 566 -9.92 -8.14 13.16
C LEU A 566 -10.28 -7.75 11.72
N ILE A 567 -11.49 -7.22 11.52
CA ILE A 567 -12.00 -6.79 10.20
C ILE A 567 -12.20 -5.27 10.22
N GLU A 568 -11.45 -4.56 9.37
CA GLU A 568 -11.27 -3.11 9.49
C GLU A 568 -12.02 -2.28 8.44
N TYR A 569 -12.43 -2.87 7.33
CA TYR A 569 -12.82 -2.12 6.13
C TYR A 569 -14.12 -1.33 6.26
N ARG A 570 -15.05 -1.73 7.13
CA ARG A 570 -16.24 -0.95 7.47
C ARG A 570 -15.92 0.20 8.43
N ALA A 571 -15.12 -0.05 9.45
CA ALA A 571 -14.69 0.97 10.40
C ALA A 571 -13.86 2.09 9.77
N ALA A 572 -12.92 1.74 8.88
CA ALA A 572 -12.12 2.71 8.12
C ALA A 572 -12.98 3.60 7.21
N LEU A 573 -14.05 3.05 6.62
CA LEU A 573 -14.97 3.78 5.75
C LEU A 573 -15.91 4.68 6.56
N LEU A 574 -16.42 4.24 7.71
CA LEU A 574 -17.19 5.07 8.65
C LEU A 574 -16.38 6.27 9.17
N ALA A 575 -15.09 6.08 9.44
CA ALA A 575 -14.18 7.17 9.81
C ALA A 575 -13.86 8.11 8.64
N SER A 576 -13.93 7.63 7.40
CA SER A 576 -13.87 8.47 6.20
C SER A 576 -15.12 9.37 6.07
N HIS A 577 -16.26 8.92 6.61
CA HIS A 577 -17.51 9.70 6.73
C HIS A 577 -17.66 10.49 8.04
N GLY A 578 -16.60 10.62 8.84
CA GLY A 578 -16.56 11.50 10.00
C GLY A 578 -16.86 10.87 11.36
N ILE A 579 -17.01 9.54 11.47
CA ILE A 579 -17.35 8.86 12.74
C ILE A 579 -16.10 8.17 13.31
N ALA A 580 -15.70 8.46 14.55
CA ALA A 580 -14.59 7.77 15.19
C ALA A 580 -14.96 6.32 15.49
N CYS A 581 -14.31 5.37 14.84
CA CYS A 581 -14.80 3.99 14.76
C CYS A 581 -13.78 2.99 15.30
N LEU A 582 -14.14 2.24 16.35
CA LEU A 582 -13.33 1.17 16.94
C LEU A 582 -13.87 -0.19 16.49
N THR A 583 -13.08 -0.97 15.76
CA THR A 583 -13.38 -2.38 15.46
C THR A 583 -12.50 -3.29 16.32
N LEU A 584 -12.98 -4.49 16.63
CA LEU A 584 -12.30 -5.46 17.50
C LEU A 584 -12.57 -6.91 17.07
N ASP A 585 -11.55 -7.76 17.24
CA ASP A 585 -11.74 -9.20 17.28
C ASP A 585 -12.20 -9.59 18.68
N TYR A 586 -13.25 -10.41 18.77
CA TYR A 586 -13.79 -10.95 20.01
C TYR A 586 -14.07 -12.47 19.91
N LEU A 587 -13.58 -13.12 18.85
CA LEU A 587 -13.72 -14.57 18.63
C LEU A 587 -12.36 -15.28 18.51
N THR A 588 -11.35 -14.59 17.96
CA THR A 588 -9.95 -15.04 17.93
C THR A 588 -8.92 -13.99 18.43
N PRO A 589 -9.23 -13.11 19.41
CA PRO A 589 -8.21 -12.23 19.97
C PRO A 589 -7.12 -13.04 20.67
N GLU A 590 -5.96 -12.42 20.89
CA GLU A 590 -4.75 -13.07 21.42
C GLU A 590 -5.05 -13.85 22.72
N ILE A 591 -5.80 -13.24 23.65
CA ILE A 591 -6.22 -13.87 24.91
C ILE A 591 -7.09 -15.13 24.73
N THR A 592 -7.95 -15.20 23.70
CA THR A 592 -8.75 -16.41 23.40
C THR A 592 -7.88 -17.48 22.76
N MET A 593 -6.95 -17.09 21.89
CA MET A 593 -6.01 -18.00 21.24
C MET A 593 -5.01 -18.62 22.22
N GLU A 594 -4.59 -17.87 23.25
CA GLU A 594 -3.68 -18.35 24.30
C GLU A 594 -4.38 -19.18 25.37
N THR A 595 -5.55 -18.75 25.86
CA THR A 595 -6.22 -19.39 27.00
C THR A 595 -7.23 -20.47 26.62
N GLY A 596 -7.64 -20.52 25.34
CA GLY A 596 -8.74 -21.37 24.87
C GLY A 596 -10.14 -20.95 25.36
N LYS A 597 -10.26 -19.82 26.06
CA LYS A 597 -11.53 -19.30 26.59
C LYS A 597 -12.06 -18.18 25.70
N MET A 598 -13.37 -18.20 25.43
CA MET A 598 -14.05 -17.08 24.79
C MET A 598 -13.99 -15.85 25.69
N VAL A 599 -13.92 -14.66 25.08
CA VAL A 599 -14.05 -13.40 25.83
C VAL A 599 -15.48 -13.21 26.34
N ASP A 600 -15.60 -12.43 27.41
CA ASP A 600 -16.85 -12.14 28.11
C ASP A 600 -17.44 -10.78 27.69
N SER A 601 -18.46 -10.33 28.43
CA SER A 601 -19.04 -8.99 28.28
C SER A 601 -18.09 -7.87 28.75
N GLN A 602 -17.21 -8.12 29.71
CA GLN A 602 -16.25 -7.15 30.22
C GLN A 602 -15.18 -6.80 29.17
N TYR A 603 -14.83 -7.70 28.26
CA TYR A 603 -14.01 -7.39 27.09
C TYR A 603 -14.64 -6.34 26.17
N ILE A 604 -15.93 -6.51 25.83
CA ILE A 604 -16.68 -5.55 25.01
C ILE A 604 -16.88 -4.22 25.74
N GLU A 605 -17.18 -4.24 27.04
CA GLU A 605 -17.22 -3.03 27.87
C GLU A 605 -15.87 -2.32 27.95
N THR A 606 -14.75 -3.05 27.96
CA THR A 606 -13.41 -2.46 27.98
C THR A 606 -13.13 -1.70 26.68
N ALA A 607 -13.50 -2.28 25.53
CA ALA A 607 -13.42 -1.59 24.24
C ALA A 607 -14.35 -0.36 24.18
N TYR A 608 -15.58 -0.45 24.71
CA TYR A 608 -16.49 0.69 24.81
C TYR A 608 -15.89 1.82 25.67
N ARG A 609 -15.35 1.51 26.86
CA ARG A 609 -14.72 2.50 27.75
C ARG A 609 -13.46 3.12 27.13
N VAL A 610 -12.67 2.35 26.37
CA VAL A 610 -11.51 2.87 25.61
C VAL A 610 -11.95 3.86 24.52
N LEU A 611 -13.06 3.58 23.82
CA LEU A 611 -13.64 4.52 22.84
C LEU A 611 -14.21 5.77 23.53
N GLU A 612 -14.93 5.60 24.64
CA GLU A 612 -15.58 6.67 25.43
C GLU A 612 -14.59 7.66 26.04
N GLN A 613 -13.47 7.16 26.58
CA GLN A 613 -12.45 7.96 27.26
C GLN A 613 -11.42 8.56 26.29
N HIS A 614 -11.46 8.21 25.00
CA HIS A 614 -10.51 8.73 24.02
C HIS A 614 -10.72 10.23 23.79
N PRO A 615 -9.69 11.11 23.95
CA PRO A 615 -9.87 12.57 24.01
C PRO A 615 -10.32 13.25 22.70
N GLN A 616 -10.41 12.50 21.60
CA GLN A 616 -11.01 12.96 20.34
C GLN A 616 -12.36 12.30 20.02
N VAL A 617 -13.01 11.70 21.02
CA VAL A 617 -14.35 11.10 20.90
C VAL A 617 -15.33 11.83 21.82
N LEU A 618 -16.55 12.03 21.34
CA LEU A 618 -17.67 12.49 22.15
C LEU A 618 -18.22 11.29 22.91
N GLY A 619 -17.74 11.05 24.14
CA GLY A 619 -18.18 9.92 24.96
C GLY A 619 -19.70 9.85 25.19
N SER A 620 -20.40 10.99 25.16
CA SER A 620 -21.87 11.08 25.23
C SER A 620 -22.60 10.81 23.91
N ARG A 621 -21.89 10.47 22.82
CA ARG A 621 -22.39 10.20 21.47
C ARG A 621 -21.68 9.00 20.87
N ILE A 622 -21.99 7.80 21.38
CA ILE A 622 -21.45 6.52 20.88
C ILE A 622 -22.59 5.66 20.33
N ALA A 623 -22.39 5.08 19.15
CA ALA A 623 -23.23 4.02 18.60
C ALA A 623 -22.53 2.65 18.66
N MET A 624 -23.31 1.58 18.45
CA MET A 624 -22.80 0.24 18.17
C MET A 624 -23.36 -0.23 16.83
N LEU A 625 -22.55 -0.90 16.01
CA LEU A 625 -22.96 -1.50 14.74
C LEU A 625 -22.55 -2.96 14.70
N GLY A 626 -23.51 -3.85 14.50
CA GLY A 626 -23.30 -5.29 14.46
C GLY A 626 -23.76 -5.93 13.16
N LEU A 627 -23.02 -6.91 12.66
CA LEU A 627 -23.42 -7.79 11.56
C LEU A 627 -23.36 -9.25 12.00
N SER A 628 -24.34 -10.05 11.62
CA SER A 628 -24.44 -11.48 12.01
C SER A 628 -24.38 -11.64 13.53
N LEU A 629 -23.51 -12.50 14.07
CA LEU A 629 -23.23 -12.64 15.50
C LEU A 629 -22.98 -11.30 16.22
N GLY A 630 -22.32 -10.33 15.56
CA GLY A 630 -22.09 -8.99 16.09
C GLY A 630 -23.38 -8.19 16.33
N ALA A 631 -24.46 -8.49 15.60
CA ALA A 631 -25.77 -7.89 15.83
C ALA A 631 -26.42 -8.44 17.11
N SER A 632 -26.34 -9.74 17.39
CA SER A 632 -26.77 -10.31 18.68
C SER A 632 -25.97 -9.76 19.87
N VAL A 633 -24.66 -9.59 19.72
CA VAL A 633 -23.84 -8.93 20.74
C VAL A 633 -24.29 -7.48 20.92
N THR A 634 -24.46 -6.72 19.83
CA THR A 634 -24.94 -5.32 19.87
C THR A 634 -26.27 -5.18 20.59
N LEU A 635 -27.28 -5.98 20.22
CA LEU A 635 -28.59 -5.98 20.86
C LEU A 635 -28.50 -6.37 22.35
N LYS A 636 -27.72 -7.41 22.70
CA LYS A 636 -27.56 -7.82 24.09
C LYS A 636 -26.87 -6.74 24.92
N MET A 637 -25.81 -6.10 24.42
CA MET A 637 -25.15 -4.99 25.11
C MET A 637 -26.09 -3.79 25.28
N ALA A 638 -26.88 -3.43 24.27
CA ALA A 638 -27.79 -2.29 24.33
C ALA A 638 -28.98 -2.48 25.30
N VAL A 639 -29.52 -3.70 25.42
CA VAL A 639 -30.61 -4.04 26.36
C VAL A 639 -30.11 -4.35 27.77
N TYR A 640 -28.97 -5.04 27.85
CA TYR A 640 -28.38 -5.58 29.07
C TYR A 640 -27.07 -4.87 29.39
N SER A 641 -27.08 -3.54 29.37
CA SER A 641 -26.12 -2.66 30.03
C SER A 641 -26.74 -2.08 31.32
N GLN A 642 -26.05 -2.22 32.47
CA GLN A 642 -26.29 -1.46 33.73
C GLN A 642 -25.00 -0.81 34.27
N VAL A 643 -23.78 -1.29 33.98
CA VAL A 643 -23.16 -1.25 32.63
C VAL A 643 -22.93 -2.58 31.88
N MET A 644 -22.87 -3.79 32.45
CA MET A 644 -23.80 -4.45 33.39
C MET A 644 -23.07 -5.38 34.39
N LYS A 645 -23.88 -5.96 35.28
CA LYS A 645 -23.68 -7.33 35.77
C LYS A 645 -23.40 -8.28 34.58
N PRO A 646 -22.31 -9.07 34.61
CA PRO A 646 -22.03 -10.03 33.54
C PRO A 646 -23.12 -11.11 33.46
N ILE A 647 -23.41 -11.55 32.24
CA ILE A 647 -23.89 -12.92 31.98
C ILE A 647 -22.73 -13.63 31.30
N ASP A 648 -21.82 -14.15 32.12
CA ASP A 648 -20.67 -14.92 31.67
C ASP A 648 -21.14 -16.10 30.81
N GLY A 649 -20.43 -16.35 29.72
CA GLY A 649 -20.74 -17.47 28.82
C GLY A 649 -21.77 -17.19 27.72
N PHE A 650 -22.42 -16.02 27.59
CA PHE A 650 -23.43 -15.80 26.54
C PHE A 650 -23.00 -16.22 25.11
N LEU A 651 -21.78 -15.88 24.70
CA LEU A 651 -21.26 -16.27 23.38
C LEU A 651 -21.13 -17.80 23.27
N GLU A 652 -20.73 -18.47 24.35
CA GLU A 652 -20.62 -19.92 24.44
C GLU A 652 -22.01 -20.59 24.51
N GLU A 653 -22.96 -20.05 25.25
CA GLU A 653 -24.38 -20.48 25.27
C GLU A 653 -24.99 -20.44 23.87
N LEU A 654 -24.85 -19.31 23.16
CA LEU A 654 -25.38 -19.13 21.81
C LEU A 654 -24.70 -20.06 20.80
N LEU A 655 -23.37 -20.19 20.86
CA LEU A 655 -22.64 -21.13 20.00
C LEU A 655 -23.01 -22.59 20.29
N ASN A 656 -23.23 -22.96 21.55
CA ASN A 656 -23.67 -24.30 21.94
C ASN A 656 -25.14 -24.57 21.57
N PHE A 657 -26.03 -23.58 21.65
CA PHE A 657 -27.41 -23.67 21.15
C PHE A 657 -27.45 -23.88 19.64
N CYS A 658 -26.65 -23.12 18.89
CA CYS A 658 -26.48 -23.31 17.44
C CYS A 658 -25.91 -24.71 17.13
N ARG A 659 -24.92 -25.19 17.88
CA ARG A 659 -24.37 -26.56 17.74
C ARG A 659 -25.45 -27.63 17.93
N ILE A 660 -26.18 -27.60 19.05
CA ILE A 660 -27.24 -28.57 19.37
C ILE A 660 -28.31 -28.59 18.28
N ASN A 661 -28.81 -27.41 17.86
CA ASN A 661 -29.82 -27.34 16.82
C ASN A 661 -29.28 -27.76 15.44
N SER A 662 -27.99 -27.59 15.17
CA SER A 662 -27.39 -27.89 13.86
C SER A 662 -27.29 -29.38 13.52
N GLU A 663 -27.48 -30.28 14.49
CA GLU A 663 -27.64 -31.72 14.22
C GLU A 663 -29.00 -32.07 13.58
N THR A 664 -30.02 -31.22 13.75
CA THR A 664 -31.42 -31.52 13.37
C THR A 664 -32.08 -30.48 12.47
N LYS A 665 -31.59 -29.24 12.44
CA LYS A 665 -32.18 -28.12 11.69
C LYS A 665 -31.31 -27.58 10.54
N THR A 666 -30.11 -28.12 10.35
CA THR A 666 -29.27 -27.73 9.21
C THR A 666 -29.83 -28.32 7.92
N ARG A 667 -30.09 -27.49 6.90
CA ARG A 667 -30.44 -27.96 5.55
C ARG A 667 -29.21 -27.96 4.64
N ILE A 668 -29.25 -28.78 3.60
CA ILE A 668 -28.29 -28.78 2.49
C ILE A 668 -29.10 -28.69 1.18
N ASN A 669 -28.66 -27.89 0.22
CA ASN A 669 -29.31 -27.77 -1.09
C ASN A 669 -28.69 -28.68 -2.16
N GLU A 670 -29.22 -28.63 -3.39
CA GLU A 670 -28.77 -29.43 -4.54
C GLU A 670 -27.33 -29.08 -5.02
N GLU A 671 -26.71 -28.02 -4.49
CA GLU A 671 -25.34 -27.57 -4.79
C GLU A 671 -24.35 -27.89 -3.65
N ASP A 672 -24.70 -28.82 -2.75
CA ASP A 672 -23.95 -29.17 -1.51
C ASP A 672 -23.72 -27.96 -0.55
N GLN A 673 -24.57 -26.93 -0.63
CA GLN A 673 -24.46 -25.74 0.21
C GLN A 673 -25.31 -25.86 1.47
N VAL A 674 -24.70 -25.53 2.60
CA VAL A 674 -25.27 -25.60 3.94
C VAL A 674 -26.08 -24.35 4.24
N ILE A 675 -27.31 -24.55 4.72
CA ILE A 675 -28.29 -23.52 5.09
C ILE A 675 -28.48 -23.59 6.61
N TYR A 676 -28.22 -22.46 7.28
CA TYR A 676 -28.31 -22.33 8.74
C TYR A 676 -29.54 -21.54 9.21
N HIS A 677 -30.32 -20.97 8.28
CA HIS A 677 -31.54 -20.20 8.55
C HIS A 677 -32.44 -20.81 9.64
N ASP A 678 -32.68 -22.13 9.58
CA ASP A 678 -33.65 -22.78 10.46
C ASP A 678 -33.09 -23.10 11.86
N LEU A 679 -31.78 -22.88 12.13
CA LEU A 679 -31.17 -23.15 13.44
C LEU A 679 -31.91 -22.47 14.59
N LEU A 680 -32.42 -21.26 14.35
CA LEU A 680 -33.15 -20.45 15.33
C LEU A 680 -34.67 -20.48 15.11
N LEU A 681 -35.19 -21.31 14.20
CA LEU A 681 -36.63 -21.43 13.92
C LEU A 681 -37.29 -22.66 14.58
N PRO A 682 -38.61 -22.60 14.87
CA PRO A 682 -39.39 -21.36 14.99
C PRO A 682 -38.78 -20.46 16.09
N ILE A 683 -38.90 -19.14 15.93
CA ILE A 683 -38.41 -18.17 16.94
C ILE A 683 -38.99 -18.58 18.30
N PRO A 684 -38.17 -18.77 19.35
CA PRO A 684 -38.66 -19.26 20.64
C PRO A 684 -39.82 -18.42 21.20
N THR A 685 -40.76 -19.05 21.91
CA THR A 685 -41.80 -18.30 22.64
C THR A 685 -41.38 -17.93 24.06
N ASP A 686 -40.37 -18.59 24.61
CA ASP A 686 -39.79 -18.30 25.93
C ASP A 686 -38.98 -16.98 25.91
N PRO A 687 -39.35 -15.96 26.70
CA PRO A 687 -38.58 -14.72 26.81
C PRO A 687 -37.15 -14.91 27.34
N ALA A 688 -36.87 -15.97 28.10
CA ALA A 688 -35.53 -16.25 28.63
C ALA A 688 -34.51 -16.58 27.53
N LEU A 689 -34.98 -17.00 26.34
CA LEU A 689 -34.15 -17.28 25.16
C LEU A 689 -34.04 -16.08 24.21
N LYS A 690 -34.50 -14.89 24.60
CA LYS A 690 -34.51 -13.67 23.78
C LYS A 690 -33.72 -12.53 24.40
N VAL A 691 -33.34 -11.59 23.54
CA VAL A 691 -32.96 -10.25 23.96
C VAL A 691 -34.22 -9.40 24.05
N ASP A 692 -34.52 -8.88 25.25
CA ASP A 692 -35.70 -8.05 25.52
C ASP A 692 -35.56 -6.63 24.97
N VAL A 693 -35.63 -6.50 23.64
CA VAL A 693 -35.53 -5.21 22.92
C VAL A 693 -36.65 -4.23 23.28
N GLY A 694 -37.74 -4.70 23.90
CA GLY A 694 -38.79 -3.84 24.45
C GLY A 694 -38.24 -2.84 25.48
N ARG A 695 -37.12 -3.16 26.14
CA ARG A 695 -36.43 -2.29 27.12
C ARG A 695 -35.54 -1.20 26.51
N LEU A 696 -35.26 -1.22 25.21
CA LEU A 696 -34.34 -0.25 24.59
C LEU A 696 -34.80 1.20 24.83
N GLN A 697 -33.86 2.05 25.22
CA GLN A 697 -34.06 3.49 25.44
C GLN A 697 -33.36 4.35 24.37
N CYS A 698 -32.75 3.71 23.38
CA CYS A 698 -32.04 4.34 22.27
C CYS A 698 -32.69 3.95 20.92
N PRO A 699 -32.60 4.80 19.89
CA PRO A 699 -33.00 4.45 18.53
C PRO A 699 -32.28 3.20 18.02
N LEU A 700 -33.02 2.33 17.33
CA LEU A 700 -32.54 1.07 16.74
C LEU A 700 -32.84 1.05 15.24
N LEU A 701 -31.79 0.80 14.44
CA LEU A 701 -31.90 0.50 13.03
C LEU A 701 -31.67 -0.99 12.79
N LEU A 702 -32.68 -1.71 12.31
CA LEU A 702 -32.56 -3.07 11.80
C LEU A 702 -32.42 -3.04 10.28
N VAL A 703 -31.46 -3.80 9.76
CA VAL A 703 -31.21 -4.02 8.32
C VAL A 703 -31.28 -5.51 8.07
N VAL A 704 -32.24 -5.96 7.26
CA VAL A 704 -32.48 -7.39 7.02
C VAL A 704 -32.62 -7.72 5.53
N GLY A 705 -32.04 -8.86 5.14
CA GLY A 705 -32.27 -9.48 3.84
C GLY A 705 -33.38 -10.53 3.95
N GLU A 706 -34.33 -10.53 3.01
CA GLU A 706 -35.45 -11.49 2.98
C GLU A 706 -35.09 -12.83 2.31
N ASP A 707 -33.89 -12.95 1.74
CA ASP A 707 -33.29 -14.22 1.29
C ASP A 707 -32.00 -14.49 2.10
N ASP A 708 -32.01 -14.19 3.40
CA ASP A 708 -30.96 -14.63 4.33
C ASP A 708 -31.08 -16.15 4.52
N GLN A 709 -30.01 -16.88 4.18
CA GLN A 709 -29.98 -18.35 4.30
C GLN A 709 -29.10 -18.83 5.48
N ASN A 710 -28.55 -17.88 6.25
CA ASN A 710 -27.74 -18.15 7.41
C ASN A 710 -28.52 -17.96 8.72
N TRP A 711 -29.23 -16.85 8.89
CA TRP A 711 -30.01 -16.52 10.09
C TRP A 711 -31.45 -16.12 9.70
N PRO A 712 -32.48 -16.38 10.52
CA PRO A 712 -33.86 -15.96 10.25
C PRO A 712 -34.05 -14.48 10.64
N ALA A 713 -33.33 -13.60 9.93
CA ALA A 713 -33.22 -12.18 10.26
C ALA A 713 -34.55 -11.44 10.10
N TYR A 714 -35.35 -11.83 9.10
CA TYR A 714 -36.65 -11.24 8.82
C TYR A 714 -37.69 -11.59 9.91
N GLU A 715 -37.81 -12.86 10.28
CA GLU A 715 -38.68 -13.32 11.37
C GLU A 715 -38.25 -12.73 12.71
N SER A 716 -36.95 -12.64 12.96
CA SER A 716 -36.40 -11.99 14.15
C SER A 716 -36.73 -10.49 14.20
N ALA A 717 -36.75 -9.79 13.06
CA ALA A 717 -37.15 -8.38 12.99
C ALA A 717 -38.66 -8.18 13.22
N ILE A 718 -39.51 -9.13 12.81
CA ILE A 718 -40.95 -9.12 13.14
C ILE A 718 -41.15 -9.31 14.65
N ASP A 719 -40.50 -10.31 15.25
CA ASP A 719 -40.60 -10.58 16.70
C ASP A 719 -40.08 -9.41 17.54
N MET A 720 -38.92 -8.84 17.17
CA MET A 720 -38.38 -7.63 17.80
C MET A 720 -39.32 -6.42 17.64
N LYS A 721 -39.93 -6.24 16.48
CA LYS A 721 -40.92 -5.17 16.25
C LYS A 721 -42.14 -5.35 17.14
N GLU A 722 -42.74 -6.54 17.17
CA GLU A 722 -43.87 -6.83 18.06
C GLU A 722 -43.53 -6.60 19.54
N MET A 723 -42.30 -6.94 19.96
CA MET A 723 -41.82 -6.73 21.32
C MET A 723 -41.70 -5.25 21.67
N MET A 724 -41.14 -4.43 20.77
CA MET A 724 -41.04 -2.97 20.96
C MET A 724 -42.41 -2.27 20.87
N GLU A 725 -43.34 -2.77 20.04
CA GLU A 725 -44.74 -2.30 20.00
C GLU A 725 -45.47 -2.60 21.31
N LYS A 726 -45.36 -3.82 21.85
CA LYS A 726 -45.94 -4.22 23.15
C LYS A 726 -45.37 -3.41 24.33
N ALA A 727 -44.12 -2.93 24.22
CA ALA A 727 -43.47 -2.07 25.20
C ALA A 727 -43.74 -0.55 25.00
N GLY A 728 -44.43 -0.14 23.92
CA GLY A 728 -44.65 1.27 23.57
C GLY A 728 -43.45 2.00 22.94
N ASN A 729 -42.33 1.30 22.75
CA ASN A 729 -41.05 1.84 22.27
C ASN A 729 -40.85 1.71 20.75
N SER A 730 -41.91 1.36 19.99
CA SER A 730 -41.87 1.25 18.52
C SER A 730 -41.43 2.53 17.79
N HIS A 731 -41.58 3.70 18.42
CA HIS A 731 -41.10 4.98 17.91
C HIS A 731 -39.56 5.08 17.86
N LEU A 732 -38.83 4.20 18.54
CA LEU A 732 -37.37 4.09 18.46
C LEU A 732 -36.90 3.17 17.31
N LEU A 733 -37.79 2.38 16.70
CA LEU A 733 -37.43 1.32 15.76
C LEU A 733 -37.58 1.74 14.30
N THR A 734 -36.50 1.64 13.53
CA THR A 734 -36.52 1.66 12.06
C THR A 734 -36.15 0.28 11.54
N VAL A 735 -36.94 -0.27 10.62
CA VAL A 735 -36.65 -1.55 9.95
C VAL A 735 -36.50 -1.33 8.45
N LEU A 736 -35.37 -1.79 7.90
CA LEU A 736 -35.08 -1.79 6.47
C LEU A 736 -35.05 -3.25 5.99
N SER A 737 -36.13 -3.68 5.34
CA SER A 737 -36.26 -5.02 4.76
C SER A 737 -35.93 -4.97 3.26
N TYR A 738 -35.10 -5.90 2.80
CA TYR A 738 -34.61 -5.94 1.42
C TYR A 738 -34.97 -7.27 0.73
N PRO A 739 -36.04 -7.28 -0.11
CA PRO A 739 -36.44 -8.44 -0.88
C PRO A 739 -35.32 -8.98 -1.77
N ASN A 740 -35.01 -10.28 -1.64
CA ASN A 740 -33.94 -10.97 -2.36
C ASN A 740 -32.50 -10.50 -2.04
N ALA A 741 -32.26 -9.82 -0.91
CA ALA A 741 -30.92 -9.69 -0.34
C ALA A 741 -30.66 -10.83 0.67
N GLY A 742 -29.44 -11.39 0.69
CA GLY A 742 -29.00 -12.36 1.69
C GLY A 742 -28.19 -11.75 2.84
N HIS A 743 -27.59 -12.62 3.66
CA HIS A 743 -26.97 -12.31 4.96
C HIS A 743 -25.87 -11.22 4.93
N LEU A 744 -25.04 -11.21 3.89
CA LEU A 744 -23.80 -10.42 3.85
C LEU A 744 -24.03 -9.00 3.28
N ILE A 745 -24.82 -8.18 3.96
CA ILE A 745 -25.03 -6.77 3.60
C ILE A 745 -23.79 -5.95 4.03
N GLU A 746 -22.77 -6.03 3.18
CA GLU A 746 -21.49 -5.33 3.23
C GLU A 746 -21.61 -3.84 2.86
N PRO A 747 -20.54 -3.02 3.02
CA PRO A 747 -20.45 -1.69 2.40
C PRO A 747 -20.63 -1.72 0.87
N PRO A 748 -20.99 -0.57 0.23
CA PRO A 748 -21.43 -0.54 -1.17
C PRO A 748 -20.44 -1.11 -2.17
N TYR A 749 -21.00 -1.80 -3.16
CA TYR A 749 -20.32 -2.44 -4.28
C TYR A 749 -19.28 -3.52 -3.92
N MET A 750 -19.23 -3.96 -2.65
CA MET A 750 -18.57 -5.22 -2.28
C MET A 750 -19.26 -6.38 -3.02
N PRO A 751 -18.55 -7.24 -3.77
CA PRO A 751 -19.19 -8.15 -4.70
C PRO A 751 -20.03 -9.22 -4.00
N HIS A 752 -21.25 -9.43 -4.51
CA HIS A 752 -22.23 -10.31 -3.88
C HIS A 752 -21.74 -11.76 -3.81
N THR A 753 -21.40 -12.20 -2.60
CA THR A 753 -20.98 -13.57 -2.31
C THR A 753 -22.18 -14.39 -1.87
N ARG A 754 -22.86 -15.07 -2.81
CA ARG A 754 -24.02 -15.92 -2.49
C ARG A 754 -23.66 -17.10 -1.57
N ALA A 755 -22.50 -17.74 -1.77
CA ALA A 755 -22.00 -18.84 -0.94
C ALA A 755 -20.48 -18.78 -0.76
N THR A 756 -19.94 -19.28 0.36
CA THR A 756 -18.49 -19.24 0.64
C THR A 756 -18.01 -20.41 1.52
N ALA A 757 -16.70 -20.69 1.50
CA ALA A 757 -16.07 -21.70 2.35
C ALA A 757 -15.89 -21.18 3.80
N PHE A 758 -16.92 -21.42 4.62
CA PHE A 758 -17.06 -20.94 5.99
C PHE A 758 -16.77 -22.05 7.01
N LEU A 759 -16.43 -21.71 8.25
CA LEU A 759 -16.18 -22.69 9.32
C LEU A 759 -17.51 -23.29 9.81
N SER A 760 -17.61 -24.62 9.90
CA SER A 760 -18.85 -25.26 10.35
C SER A 760 -19.11 -25.02 11.83
N VAL A 761 -20.37 -24.74 12.18
CA VAL A 761 -20.82 -24.61 13.58
C VAL A 761 -20.53 -25.89 14.38
N THR A 762 -20.67 -27.07 13.75
CA THR A 762 -20.48 -28.39 14.38
C THR A 762 -19.04 -28.89 14.39
N SER A 763 -18.12 -28.34 13.59
CA SER A 763 -16.80 -28.96 13.40
C SER A 763 -15.73 -27.99 12.90
N VAL A 764 -14.47 -28.33 13.18
CA VAL A 764 -13.28 -27.60 12.69
C VAL A 764 -13.06 -27.65 11.16
N LYS A 765 -14.00 -28.24 10.40
CA LYS A 765 -13.95 -28.31 8.94
C LYS A 765 -14.67 -27.11 8.33
N LYS A 766 -14.19 -26.66 7.17
CA LYS A 766 -14.93 -25.70 6.35
C LYS A 766 -16.00 -26.41 5.50
N VAL A 767 -17.16 -25.78 5.39
CA VAL A 767 -18.29 -26.17 4.54
C VAL A 767 -18.63 -25.02 3.59
N MET A 768 -19.39 -25.30 2.52
CA MET A 768 -19.92 -24.25 1.67
C MET A 768 -21.19 -23.68 2.31
N ALA A 769 -21.11 -22.54 3.00
CA ALA A 769 -22.29 -21.91 3.58
C ALA A 769 -23.02 -21.06 2.53
N LEU A 770 -24.35 -21.21 2.44
CA LEU A 770 -25.21 -20.35 1.63
C LEU A 770 -25.62 -19.12 2.47
N TRP A 771 -25.28 -17.93 1.98
CA TRP A 771 -25.72 -16.65 2.55
C TRP A 771 -27.04 -16.16 1.93
N GLY A 772 -27.36 -16.69 0.75
CA GLY A 772 -28.52 -16.31 -0.06
C GLY A 772 -28.30 -14.98 -0.79
N GLY A 773 -29.38 -14.40 -1.31
CA GLY A 773 -29.39 -13.17 -2.08
C GLY A 773 -29.30 -13.36 -3.60
N LYS A 774 -29.81 -12.36 -4.35
CA LYS A 774 -29.68 -12.22 -5.81
C LYS A 774 -28.84 -10.99 -6.12
N THR A 775 -27.80 -11.13 -6.94
CA THR A 775 -26.72 -10.15 -7.14
C THR A 775 -27.18 -8.70 -7.32
N VAL A 776 -28.15 -8.43 -8.21
CA VAL A 776 -28.68 -7.07 -8.47
C VAL A 776 -29.50 -6.51 -7.29
N ALA A 777 -30.30 -7.34 -6.63
CA ALA A 777 -31.10 -6.90 -5.49
C ALA A 777 -30.21 -6.66 -4.26
N HIS A 778 -29.22 -7.54 -4.07
CA HIS A 778 -28.28 -7.47 -2.96
C HIS A 778 -27.31 -6.27 -3.08
N SER A 779 -26.79 -5.96 -4.27
CA SER A 779 -25.93 -4.77 -4.46
C SER A 779 -26.69 -3.45 -4.24
N ARG A 780 -27.94 -3.38 -4.70
CA ARG A 780 -28.83 -2.25 -4.43
C ARG A 780 -29.19 -2.15 -2.94
N ALA A 781 -29.35 -3.27 -2.24
CA ALA A 781 -29.55 -3.30 -0.79
C ALA A 781 -28.32 -2.77 -0.03
N GLN A 782 -27.10 -3.17 -0.40
CA GLN A 782 -25.86 -2.63 0.16
C GLN A 782 -25.77 -1.10 -0.01
N GLU A 783 -26.02 -0.58 -1.22
CA GLU A 783 -25.97 0.87 -1.49
C GLU A 783 -26.99 1.66 -0.65
N ASP A 784 -28.25 1.22 -0.64
CA ASP A 784 -29.32 1.92 0.07
C ASP A 784 -29.22 1.76 1.60
N ALA A 785 -28.88 0.58 2.10
CA ALA A 785 -28.68 0.33 3.53
C ALA A 785 -27.51 1.13 4.07
N TRP A 786 -26.39 1.23 3.34
CA TRP A 786 -25.24 2.06 3.74
C TRP A 786 -25.62 3.54 3.82
N ARG A 787 -26.26 4.06 2.77
CA ARG A 787 -26.73 5.45 2.69
C ARG A 787 -27.69 5.79 3.84
N LYS A 788 -28.62 4.89 4.16
CA LYS A 788 -29.56 5.06 5.28
C LYS A 788 -28.89 4.90 6.65
N THR A 789 -27.91 4.01 6.77
CA THR A 789 -27.10 3.85 8.01
C THR A 789 -26.29 5.11 8.28
N LEU A 790 -25.62 5.68 7.28
CA LEU A 790 -24.92 6.97 7.42
C LEU A 790 -25.88 8.11 7.80
N ALA A 791 -27.09 8.15 7.24
CA ALA A 791 -28.10 9.15 7.61
C ALA A 791 -28.56 8.99 9.07
N PHE A 792 -28.95 7.78 9.47
CA PHE A 792 -29.38 7.43 10.83
C PHE A 792 -28.30 7.72 11.88
N LEU A 793 -27.04 7.36 11.59
CA LEU A 793 -25.90 7.67 12.46
C LEU A 793 -25.67 9.18 12.56
N ARG A 794 -25.77 9.93 11.46
CA ARG A 794 -25.62 11.40 11.48
C ARG A 794 -26.71 12.07 12.33
N GLU A 795 -27.96 11.71 12.11
CA GLU A 795 -29.12 12.23 12.85
C GLU A 795 -28.98 12.03 14.36
N ASN A 796 -28.67 10.80 14.80
CA ASN A 796 -28.66 10.44 16.21
C ASN A 796 -27.37 10.79 16.97
N LEU A 797 -26.23 10.92 16.26
CA LEU A 797 -24.94 11.21 16.89
C LEU A 797 -24.52 12.69 16.83
N TYR A 798 -24.80 13.40 15.72
CA TYR A 798 -24.47 14.83 15.61
C TYR A 798 -25.62 15.75 16.07
N GLY A 799 -26.87 15.28 15.97
CA GLY A 799 -28.05 16.09 16.25
C GLY A 799 -28.35 17.13 15.17
N SER A 800 -29.55 17.71 15.23
CA SER A 800 -30.16 18.53 14.17
C SER A 800 -29.49 19.88 13.86
N SER A 801 -28.35 20.19 14.48
CA SER A 801 -27.72 21.52 14.43
C SER A 801 -26.63 21.69 13.37
N ASN A 802 -26.07 20.60 12.83
CA ASN A 802 -24.88 20.63 11.95
C ASN A 802 -25.09 19.88 10.61
N CYS A 803 -26.19 20.17 9.90
CA CYS A 803 -26.39 19.72 8.52
C CYS A 803 -25.67 20.65 7.53
N GLY A 804 -24.35 20.48 7.39
CA GLY A 804 -23.53 21.31 6.48
C GLY A 804 -22.17 20.70 6.15
N PHE A 805 -22.16 19.74 5.23
CA PHE A 805 -20.98 19.21 4.53
C PHE A 805 -21.36 18.87 3.08
#